data_AF-A0A1M6CCK7-F1
#
_entry.id   AF-A0A1M6CCK7-F1
#
_cell.length_a   1.000
_cell.length_b   1.000
_cell.length_c   1.000
_cell.angle_alpha   90.00
_cell.angle_beta   90.00
_cell.angle_gamma   90.00
#
_symmetry.space_group_name_H-M   'P 1'
#
loop_
_entity.id
_entity.type
_entity.pdbx_description
1 polymer ?
#
loop_
_entity_poly.entity_id
_entity_poly.type
_entity_poly.pdbx_seq_one_letter_code
_entity_poly.pdbx_strand_id
1 'polypeptide(L)'
;MKKALKIIAIVVAVLIILVLAALKLAPGFVKDYVVAHSEEFIGRKVAIENVSLNPLTFTVNVDSFAIMEQDGKTPFVGFEKFRINIDPLKIVSKTAAVSEIYMKGLYIHVTQNGDRFNFSDILDFLAKADTSAKDSVKVDTTATDTGMVNAAEIAKGLPVSISVKNIFFEKGNIIYEDKKIGSKIHLQDFNVGIPAVYLSNKQTDVGVSFKFADGGDLNVKVNMNAATNDFKVDVGLEKFALACGKPYLNDFINYKDFSGSLTTHIQVEGNLGDVLSSNVKGTVALDSIVLTETNNKTIGVNHVGVGIARVNLNENNFDIDSVIVDGAFAHLDLYKGGKTNIDALLKTSNKTESEAAPDTTSKEATPAKKMKAKITKLLVQNTTVNANDMTITNPFHYTVSAITVNGSNINFDTPCTVNVSAAFPDGGRMSLKYKGAISDLGTMDAYISVKNLALKNFSNYSHHYTGYPLSAGTMAFASENKINNFEIDSKNTIDIYNIDVADKDPNADPEYPVPMKVGLYILKDKDDKIQFDVPVKGNLKDPEFSYLKIVWNTITKLLVKVALSPIKIVGNVANTGASAVGLNLGKDDEVVVDAASTTFTSEQYDKARKMTEALKKDPKLSLTFTQYYNPKKTAKEYKSHKLKTDFYKQKNAKTALTELDERAILEMKDSEEGLDAYVKEHEASIDLNALKKELAELAAKRNADLLKVLQQQPGVTKKNLKVITAPAGGLSGHRGKPMYKVTVDVQ
;
A
#
# COMPACT_ATOMS: atom_id res chain seq x y z
N MET A 1 -91.51 3.25 -0.15
CA MET A 1 -90.08 2.87 -0.25
C MET A 1 -89.28 3.66 -1.31
N LYS A 2 -89.74 3.85 -2.56
CA LYS A 2 -88.95 4.53 -3.63
C LYS A 2 -88.65 6.04 -3.43
N LYS A 3 -89.50 6.80 -2.71
CA LYS A 3 -89.30 8.25 -2.48
C LYS A 3 -88.24 8.54 -1.39
N ALA A 4 -88.26 7.78 -0.28
CA ALA A 4 -87.26 7.91 0.79
C ALA A 4 -85.84 7.56 0.30
N LEU A 5 -85.72 6.51 -0.53
CA LEU A 5 -84.45 6.14 -1.15
C LEU A 5 -83.90 7.24 -2.08
N LYS A 6 -84.77 7.92 -2.84
CA LYS A 6 -84.39 9.07 -3.69
C LYS A 6 -83.92 10.27 -2.86
N ILE A 7 -84.61 10.59 -1.77
CA ILE A 7 -84.23 11.71 -0.88
C ILE A 7 -82.90 11.41 -0.19
N ILE A 8 -82.71 10.20 0.32
CA ILE A 8 -81.42 9.77 0.90
C ILE A 8 -80.31 9.85 -0.15
N ALA A 9 -80.54 9.38 -1.38
CA ALA A 9 -79.55 9.48 -2.45
C ALA A 9 -79.19 10.93 -2.81
N ILE A 10 -80.16 11.85 -2.83
CA ILE A 10 -79.92 13.28 -3.08
C ILE A 10 -79.15 13.92 -1.93
N VAL A 11 -79.53 13.64 -0.67
CA VAL A 11 -78.85 14.17 0.51
C VAL A 11 -77.40 13.67 0.57
N VAL A 12 -77.16 12.39 0.31
CA VAL A 12 -75.82 11.81 0.23
C VAL A 12 -75.03 12.43 -0.93
N ALA A 13 -75.63 12.62 -2.11
CA ALA A 13 -74.97 13.28 -3.23
C ALA A 13 -74.57 14.73 -2.92
N VAL A 14 -75.46 15.50 -2.27
CA VAL A 14 -75.18 16.88 -1.83
C VAL A 14 -74.07 16.92 -0.78
N LEU A 15 -74.10 16.01 0.20
CA LEU A 15 -73.03 15.88 1.20
C LEU A 15 -71.69 15.55 0.55
N ILE A 16 -71.66 14.62 -0.42
CA ILE A 16 -70.45 14.27 -1.18
C ILE A 16 -69.94 15.50 -1.93
N ILE A 17 -70.81 16.25 -2.61
CA ILE A 17 -70.42 17.48 -3.33
C ILE A 17 -69.84 18.52 -2.37
N LEU A 18 -70.46 18.74 -1.21
CA LEU A 18 -69.97 19.67 -0.18
C LEU A 18 -68.59 19.24 0.36
N VAL A 19 -68.40 17.95 0.64
CA VAL A 19 -67.11 17.41 1.09
C VAL A 19 -66.04 17.56 0.00
N LEU A 20 -66.37 17.25 -1.27
CA LEU A 20 -65.44 17.43 -2.39
C LEU A 20 -65.07 18.90 -2.62
N ALA A 21 -66.04 19.82 -2.48
CA ALA A 21 -65.79 21.25 -2.56
C ALA A 21 -64.90 21.74 -1.41
N ALA A 22 -65.15 21.28 -0.18
CA ALA A 22 -64.32 21.58 0.98
C ALA A 22 -62.89 21.06 0.81
N LEU A 23 -62.71 19.81 0.38
CA LEU A 23 -61.40 19.21 0.10
C LEU A 23 -60.66 19.92 -1.04
N LYS A 24 -61.37 20.48 -2.01
CA LYS A 24 -60.77 21.26 -3.11
C LYS A 24 -60.30 22.64 -2.67
N LEU A 25 -60.98 23.27 -1.70
CA LEU A 25 -60.64 24.61 -1.19
C LEU A 25 -59.63 24.58 -0.04
N ALA A 26 -59.65 23.54 0.80
CA ALA A 26 -58.79 23.41 1.98
C ALA A 26 -57.28 23.63 1.72
N PRO A 27 -56.66 23.15 0.62
CA PRO A 27 -55.24 23.35 0.36
C PRO A 27 -54.81 24.82 0.29
N GLY A 28 -55.65 25.70 -0.26
CA GLY A 28 -55.35 27.13 -0.32
C GLY A 28 -55.32 27.77 1.07
N PHE A 29 -56.29 27.45 1.93
CA PHE A 29 -56.29 27.89 3.33
C PHE A 29 -55.08 27.36 4.10
N VAL A 30 -54.70 26.09 3.90
CA VAL A 30 -53.52 25.50 4.53
C VAL A 30 -52.25 26.23 4.12
N LYS A 31 -52.07 26.52 2.82
CA LYS A 31 -50.93 27.30 2.31
C LYS A 31 -50.84 28.65 3.02
N ASP A 32 -51.90 29.44 2.94
CA ASP A 32 -51.88 30.82 3.46
C ASP A 32 -51.69 30.84 4.99
N TYR A 33 -52.29 29.89 5.70
CA TYR A 33 -52.15 29.75 7.14
C TYR A 33 -50.72 29.37 7.57
N VAL A 34 -50.10 28.38 6.90
CA VAL A 34 -48.72 27.95 7.19
C VAL A 34 -47.74 29.08 6.91
N VAL A 35 -47.89 29.80 5.79
CA VAL A 35 -46.99 30.91 5.45
C VAL A 35 -47.15 32.08 6.42
N ALA A 36 -48.38 32.40 6.85
CA ALA A 36 -48.63 33.50 7.77
C ALA A 36 -48.13 33.25 9.21
N HIS A 37 -48.14 32.00 9.66
CA HIS A 37 -47.80 31.62 11.06
C HIS A 37 -46.51 30.80 11.17
N SER A 38 -45.68 30.74 10.11
CA SER A 38 -44.50 29.87 10.12
C SER A 38 -43.49 30.25 11.20
N GLU A 39 -43.33 31.55 11.46
CA GLU A 39 -42.45 32.06 12.51
C GLU A 39 -42.94 31.67 13.91
N GLU A 40 -44.26 31.54 14.10
CA GLU A 40 -44.86 31.08 15.35
C GLU A 40 -44.71 29.56 15.54
N PHE A 41 -44.64 28.79 14.44
CA PHE A 41 -44.56 27.32 14.51
C PHE A 41 -43.13 26.79 14.60
N ILE A 42 -42.19 27.40 13.89
CA ILE A 42 -40.81 26.89 13.79
C ILE A 42 -39.74 27.98 13.98
N GLY A 43 -40.13 29.21 14.33
CA GLY A 43 -39.20 30.33 14.49
C GLY A 43 -38.60 30.87 13.19
N ARG A 44 -39.11 30.44 12.02
CA ARG A 44 -38.55 30.78 10.69
C ARG A 44 -39.61 31.06 9.64
N LYS A 45 -39.22 31.83 8.62
CA LYS A 45 -40.06 32.08 7.44
C LYS A 45 -40.13 30.85 6.55
N VAL A 46 -41.34 30.49 6.15
CA VAL A 46 -41.61 29.44 5.18
C VAL A 46 -42.26 30.06 3.96
N ALA A 47 -41.79 29.68 2.77
CA ALA A 47 -42.39 30.03 1.50
C ALA A 47 -42.98 28.78 0.84
N ILE A 48 -44.21 28.89 0.34
CA ILE A 48 -44.89 27.83 -0.42
C ILE A 48 -45.59 28.50 -1.61
N GLU A 49 -45.34 28.02 -2.83
CA GLU A 49 -46.00 28.58 -4.02
C GLU A 49 -47.42 28.04 -4.16
N ASN A 50 -47.59 26.71 -4.09
CA ASN A 50 -48.89 26.07 -4.29
C ASN A 50 -49.03 24.78 -3.47
N VAL A 51 -50.24 24.55 -2.95
CA VAL A 51 -50.65 23.28 -2.34
C VAL A 51 -51.95 22.85 -3.00
N SER A 52 -52.02 21.62 -3.48
CA SER A 52 -53.23 21.09 -4.12
C SER A 52 -53.53 19.67 -3.64
N LEU A 53 -54.81 19.34 -3.53
CA LEU A 53 -55.31 18.01 -3.20
C LEU A 53 -56.26 17.55 -4.31
N ASN A 54 -55.99 16.40 -4.90
CA ASN A 54 -56.96 15.70 -5.74
C ASN A 54 -57.79 14.75 -4.86
N PRO A 55 -59.08 15.05 -4.59
CA PRO A 55 -59.91 14.27 -3.68
C PRO A 55 -60.33 12.91 -4.26
N LEU A 56 -60.22 12.69 -5.58
CA LEU A 56 -60.54 11.41 -6.21
C LEU A 56 -59.38 10.42 -6.10
N THR A 57 -58.15 10.90 -6.34
CA THR A 57 -56.93 10.07 -6.29
C THR A 57 -56.20 10.16 -4.95
N PHE A 58 -56.70 10.95 -3.99
CA PHE A 58 -56.08 11.24 -2.70
C PHE A 58 -54.59 11.61 -2.83
N THR A 59 -54.29 12.47 -3.81
CA THR A 59 -52.94 12.93 -4.10
C THR A 59 -52.77 14.37 -3.64
N VAL A 60 -51.81 14.61 -2.75
CA VAL A 60 -51.38 15.95 -2.35
C VAL A 60 -50.15 16.33 -3.15
N ASN A 61 -50.15 17.52 -3.75
CA ASN A 61 -48.96 18.11 -4.36
C ASN A 61 -48.63 19.43 -3.65
N VAL A 62 -47.36 19.65 -3.39
CA VAL A 62 -46.79 20.90 -2.91
C VAL A 62 -45.75 21.33 -3.93
N ASP A 63 -45.94 22.49 -4.56
CA ASP A 63 -44.99 23.05 -5.51
C ASP A 63 -44.23 24.21 -4.82
N SER A 64 -42.92 24.25 -5.04
CA SER A 64 -41.95 25.21 -4.52
C SER A 64 -42.09 25.51 -3.02
N PHE A 65 -41.47 24.68 -2.19
CA PHE A 65 -41.40 24.86 -0.74
C PHE A 65 -39.99 25.27 -0.32
N ALA A 66 -39.87 26.23 0.60
CA ALA A 66 -38.59 26.57 1.23
C ALA A 66 -38.78 27.05 2.66
N ILE A 67 -38.00 26.50 3.58
CA ILE A 67 -37.72 27.09 4.90
C ILE A 67 -36.50 27.98 4.72
N MET A 68 -36.62 29.25 5.11
CA MET A 68 -35.53 30.22 4.99
C MET A 68 -34.55 30.10 6.16
N GLU A 69 -33.35 30.66 5.98
CA GLU A 69 -32.42 30.97 7.06
C GLU A 69 -32.95 32.13 7.92
N GLN A 70 -32.25 32.42 9.01
CA GLN A 70 -32.60 33.55 9.90
C GLN A 70 -32.62 34.92 9.19
N ASP A 71 -31.92 35.04 8.06
CA ASP A 71 -31.97 36.25 7.22
C ASP A 71 -33.30 36.45 6.48
N GLY A 72 -34.17 35.43 6.48
CA GLY A 72 -35.47 35.41 5.83
C GLY A 72 -35.43 35.42 4.30
N LYS A 73 -34.25 35.22 3.68
CA LYS A 73 -34.03 35.32 2.23
C LYS A 73 -33.37 34.09 1.64
N THR A 74 -32.37 33.54 2.33
CA THR A 74 -31.60 32.40 1.85
C THR A 74 -32.34 31.12 2.20
N PRO A 75 -32.55 30.16 1.27
CA PRO A 75 -33.16 28.90 1.62
C PRO A 75 -32.22 28.05 2.49
N PHE A 76 -32.74 27.50 3.58
CA PHE A 76 -32.08 26.48 4.41
C PHE A 76 -32.37 25.08 3.86
N VAL A 77 -33.67 24.77 3.74
CA VAL A 77 -34.20 23.51 3.21
C VAL A 77 -35.34 23.83 2.25
N GLY A 78 -35.41 23.18 1.11
CA GLY A 78 -36.52 23.37 0.18
C GLY A 78 -36.63 22.25 -0.86
N PHE A 79 -37.69 22.30 -1.66
CA PHE A 79 -37.88 21.41 -2.81
C PHE A 79 -38.72 22.08 -3.89
N GLU A 80 -38.49 21.70 -5.15
CA GLU A 80 -39.29 22.19 -6.29
C GLU A 80 -40.69 21.58 -6.30
N LYS A 81 -40.79 20.28 -5.99
CA LYS A 81 -42.06 19.56 -6.01
C LYS A 81 -42.06 18.41 -5.02
N PHE A 82 -43.12 18.31 -4.25
CA PHE A 82 -43.42 17.16 -3.41
C PHE A 82 -44.79 16.62 -3.75
N ARG A 83 -44.91 15.30 -3.87
CA ARG A 83 -46.17 14.62 -4.11
C ARG A 83 -46.27 13.41 -3.21
N ILE A 84 -47.41 13.26 -2.57
CA ILE A 84 -47.77 12.05 -1.82
C ILE A 84 -49.11 11.52 -2.32
N ASN A 85 -49.17 10.23 -2.62
CA ASN A 85 -50.40 9.53 -2.97
C ASN A 85 -50.77 8.54 -1.87
N ILE A 86 -51.95 8.72 -1.27
CA ILE A 86 -52.46 7.84 -0.21
C ILE A 86 -53.54 6.94 -0.83
N ASP A 87 -53.52 5.64 -0.53
CA ASP A 87 -54.55 4.70 -0.94
C ASP A 87 -55.67 4.64 0.12
N PRO A 88 -56.81 5.32 -0.09
CA PRO A 88 -57.89 5.39 0.90
C PRO A 88 -58.61 4.05 1.09
N LEU A 89 -58.57 3.14 0.10
CA LEU A 89 -59.30 1.87 0.16
C LEU A 89 -58.65 0.90 1.15
N LYS A 90 -57.33 0.99 1.32
CA LYS A 90 -56.59 0.15 2.27
C LYS A 90 -56.73 0.61 3.72
N ILE A 91 -57.07 1.88 3.94
CA ILE A 91 -57.36 2.40 5.28
C ILE A 91 -58.59 1.68 5.87
N VAL A 92 -59.58 1.36 5.02
CA VAL A 92 -60.78 0.57 5.41
C VAL A 92 -60.41 -0.86 5.82
N SER A 93 -59.33 -1.43 5.29
CA SER A 93 -58.81 -2.76 5.65
C SER A 93 -57.75 -2.76 6.75
N LYS A 94 -57.66 -1.70 7.58
CA LYS A 94 -56.64 -1.52 8.64
C LYS A 94 -55.19 -1.51 8.13
N THR A 95 -54.95 -0.95 6.94
CA THR A 95 -53.60 -0.72 6.40
C THR A 95 -53.47 0.73 5.96
N ALA A 96 -52.56 1.48 6.58
CA ALA A 96 -52.18 2.80 6.08
C ALA A 96 -51.20 2.60 4.92
N ALA A 97 -51.68 2.76 3.68
CA ALA A 97 -50.88 2.54 2.48
C ALA A 97 -50.61 3.85 1.74
N VAL A 98 -49.33 4.20 1.64
CA VAL A 98 -48.85 5.29 0.78
C VAL A 98 -48.38 4.64 -0.52
N SER A 99 -49.00 5.00 -1.65
CA SER A 99 -48.71 4.40 -2.95
C SER A 99 -47.50 5.03 -3.66
N GLU A 100 -47.21 6.30 -3.34
CA GLU A 100 -46.12 7.07 -3.92
C GLU A 100 -45.69 8.20 -2.97
N ILE A 101 -44.37 8.39 -2.85
CA ILE A 101 -43.75 9.61 -2.31
C ILE A 101 -42.75 10.10 -3.36
N TYR A 102 -43.06 11.19 -4.05
CA TYR A 102 -42.17 11.76 -5.06
C TYR A 102 -41.69 13.14 -4.60
N MET A 103 -40.38 13.39 -4.71
CA MET A 103 -39.78 14.68 -4.42
C MET A 103 -38.77 15.05 -5.51
N LYS A 104 -38.85 16.29 -6.00
CA LYS A 104 -37.94 16.81 -7.01
C LYS A 104 -37.22 18.05 -6.50
N GLY A 105 -35.92 18.13 -6.75
CA GLY A 105 -35.11 19.31 -6.46
C GLY A 105 -34.96 19.58 -4.97
N LEU A 106 -34.84 18.53 -4.14
CA LEU A 106 -34.57 18.70 -2.71
C LEU A 106 -33.26 19.48 -2.55
N TYR A 107 -33.30 20.59 -1.82
CA TYR A 107 -32.14 21.40 -1.48
C TYR A 107 -31.98 21.42 0.04
N ILE A 108 -30.77 21.15 0.51
CA ILE A 108 -30.43 21.22 1.93
C ILE A 108 -29.07 21.90 2.05
N HIS A 109 -28.98 22.96 2.85
CA HIS A 109 -27.72 23.58 3.21
C HIS A 109 -27.52 23.54 4.72
N VAL A 110 -26.56 22.72 5.18
CA VAL A 110 -26.20 22.61 6.59
C VAL A 110 -24.87 23.29 6.82
N THR A 111 -24.85 24.24 7.74
CA THR A 111 -23.61 24.85 8.22
C THR A 111 -23.39 24.47 9.67
N GLN A 112 -22.21 23.96 10.01
CA GLN A 112 -21.78 23.69 11.38
C GLN A 112 -20.75 24.73 11.84
N ASN A 113 -20.90 25.22 13.06
CA ASN A 113 -19.94 26.08 13.75
C ASN A 113 -19.77 25.61 15.20
N GLY A 114 -18.72 24.83 15.45
CA GLY A 114 -18.55 24.12 16.73
C GLY A 114 -19.64 23.07 16.91
N ASP A 115 -20.36 23.14 18.03
CA ASP A 115 -21.42 22.18 18.37
C ASP A 115 -22.81 22.65 17.90
N ARG A 116 -22.88 23.81 17.23
CA ARG A 116 -24.14 24.35 16.71
C ARG A 116 -24.19 24.26 15.21
N PHE A 117 -25.39 24.00 14.71
CA PHE A 117 -25.74 24.02 13.31
C PHE A 117 -26.56 25.27 13.00
N ASN A 118 -26.63 25.66 11.73
CA ASN A 118 -27.49 26.74 11.28
C ASN A 118 -28.94 26.54 11.68
N PHE A 119 -29.44 25.31 11.87
CA PHE A 119 -30.81 25.00 12.31
C PHE A 119 -30.99 24.76 13.82
N SER A 120 -29.95 24.92 14.64
CA SER A 120 -30.05 24.63 16.07
C SER A 120 -31.01 25.58 16.81
N ASP A 121 -31.31 26.75 16.26
CA ASP A 121 -32.35 27.66 16.75
C ASP A 121 -33.76 27.06 16.63
N ILE A 122 -34.04 26.28 15.58
CA ILE A 122 -35.32 25.57 15.41
C ILE A 122 -35.46 24.53 16.52
N LEU A 123 -34.38 23.77 16.81
CA LEU A 123 -34.39 22.78 17.88
C LEU A 123 -34.60 23.44 19.26
N ASP A 124 -33.93 24.55 19.53
CA ASP A 124 -34.11 25.32 20.77
C ASP A 124 -35.54 25.86 20.89
N PHE A 125 -36.12 26.33 19.78
CA PHE A 125 -37.50 26.81 19.72
C PHE A 125 -38.50 25.71 20.09
N LEU A 126 -38.38 24.54 19.46
CA LEU A 126 -39.24 23.39 19.71
C LEU A 126 -39.09 22.87 21.15
N ALA A 127 -37.86 22.81 21.67
CA ALA A 127 -37.61 22.41 23.06
C ALA A 127 -38.25 23.36 24.10
N LYS A 128 -38.25 24.67 23.83
CA LYS A 128 -38.92 25.68 24.69
C LYS A 128 -40.44 25.53 24.66
N ALA A 129 -41.03 25.24 23.49
CA ALA A 129 -42.45 24.99 23.36
C ALA A 129 -42.88 23.74 24.17
N ASP A 130 -42.09 22.67 24.13
CA ASP A 130 -42.35 21.44 24.91
C ASP A 130 -42.21 21.63 26.42
N THR A 131 -41.32 22.51 26.87
CA THR A 131 -41.15 22.78 28.31
C THR A 131 -42.37 23.49 28.90
N SER A 132 -43.18 24.17 28.06
CA SER A 132 -44.45 24.79 28.45
C SER A 132 -45.63 23.81 28.50
N ALA A 133 -45.45 22.57 28.01
CA ALA A 133 -46.46 21.50 27.98
C ALA A 133 -46.25 20.43 29.08
N LYS A 134 -45.24 20.59 29.95
CA LYS A 134 -44.86 19.59 30.97
C LYS A 134 -45.81 19.44 32.17
N ASP A 135 -46.93 20.16 32.23
CA ASP A 135 -47.92 20.00 33.30
C ASP A 135 -48.97 18.89 33.03
N SER A 136 -48.91 18.14 31.92
CA SER A 136 -49.96 17.14 31.63
C SER A 136 -49.54 15.78 31.06
N VAL A 137 -48.30 15.31 31.23
CA VAL A 137 -47.98 13.89 30.99
C VAL A 137 -46.99 13.36 32.04
N LYS A 138 -47.49 12.58 33.00
CA LYS A 138 -46.65 11.66 33.80
C LYS A 138 -46.18 10.54 32.87
N VAL A 139 -44.95 10.63 32.39
CA VAL A 139 -44.24 9.48 31.82
C VAL A 139 -43.80 8.61 32.99
N ASP A 140 -44.33 7.39 33.04
CA ASP A 140 -43.95 6.39 34.03
C ASP A 140 -42.51 5.92 33.75
N THR A 141 -41.58 6.32 34.62
CA THR A 141 -40.12 6.10 34.51
C THR A 141 -39.70 4.68 34.88
N THR A 142 -40.37 3.65 34.36
CA THR A 142 -40.03 2.24 34.58
C THR A 142 -39.51 1.54 33.32
N ALA A 143 -38.82 2.26 32.43
CA ALA A 143 -38.00 1.64 31.39
C ALA A 143 -36.55 1.56 31.87
N THR A 144 -36.23 0.45 32.52
CA THR A 144 -34.85 -0.02 32.67
C THR A 144 -34.20 -0.22 31.31
N ASP A 145 -32.95 0.21 31.25
CA ASP A 145 -31.92 0.01 30.26
C ASP A 145 -31.96 -1.35 29.51
N THR A 146 -31.41 -1.34 28.29
CA THR A 146 -31.17 -2.42 27.31
C THR A 146 -32.31 -2.86 26.38
N GLY A 147 -32.13 -2.57 25.07
CA GLY A 147 -32.81 -3.28 23.97
C GLY A 147 -33.27 -2.35 22.85
N MET A 148 -32.65 -2.46 21.67
CA MET A 148 -33.21 -1.88 20.44
C MET A 148 -34.67 -2.32 20.32
N VAL A 149 -35.61 -1.38 20.34
CA VAL A 149 -37.04 -1.67 20.20
C VAL A 149 -37.23 -2.36 18.84
N ASN A 150 -37.67 -3.61 18.85
CA ASN A 150 -37.81 -4.39 17.62
C ASN A 150 -38.91 -3.75 16.75
N ALA A 151 -38.65 -3.53 15.47
CA ALA A 151 -39.66 -3.02 14.53
C ALA A 151 -40.95 -3.87 14.54
N ALA A 152 -40.84 -5.18 14.83
CA ALA A 152 -41.98 -6.08 15.02
C ALA A 152 -42.76 -5.84 16.33
N GLU A 153 -42.13 -5.33 17.39
CA GLU A 153 -42.82 -4.94 18.64
C GLU A 153 -43.52 -3.58 18.48
N ILE A 154 -42.88 -2.61 17.81
CA ILE A 154 -43.54 -1.36 17.41
C ILE A 154 -44.74 -1.66 16.51
N ALA A 155 -44.58 -2.56 15.53
CA ALA A 155 -45.66 -3.01 14.65
C ALA A 155 -46.78 -3.78 15.38
N LYS A 156 -46.49 -4.49 16.49
CA LYS A 156 -47.52 -5.12 17.34
C LYS A 156 -48.33 -4.10 18.14
N GLY A 157 -47.74 -2.95 18.50
CA GLY A 157 -48.43 -1.86 19.20
C GLY A 157 -49.23 -0.92 18.28
N LEU A 158 -49.01 -0.97 16.97
CA LEU A 158 -49.73 -0.17 15.98
C LEU A 158 -51.00 -0.91 15.51
N PRO A 159 -52.20 -0.30 15.59
CA PRO A 159 -53.46 -0.92 15.15
C PRO A 159 -53.60 -1.06 13.62
N VAL A 160 -52.57 -0.70 12.86
CA VAL A 160 -52.56 -0.54 11.40
C VAL A 160 -51.21 -0.98 10.83
N SER A 161 -51.20 -1.80 9.77
CA SER A 161 -49.97 -2.08 9.03
C SER A 161 -49.61 -0.91 8.11
N ILE A 162 -48.34 -0.50 8.09
CA ILE A 162 -47.85 0.62 7.28
C ILE A 162 -47.08 0.06 6.08
N SER A 163 -47.45 0.46 4.88
CA SER A 163 -46.68 0.18 3.66
C SER A 163 -46.49 1.46 2.86
N VAL A 164 -45.25 1.76 2.50
CA VAL A 164 -44.92 2.89 1.63
C VAL A 164 -44.33 2.33 0.34
N LYS A 165 -44.90 2.71 -0.80
CA LYS A 165 -44.43 2.30 -2.13
C LYS A 165 -43.92 3.50 -2.90
N ASN A 166 -43.02 3.23 -3.86
CA ASN A 166 -42.55 4.18 -4.86
C ASN A 166 -42.05 5.50 -4.24
N ILE A 167 -41.01 5.41 -3.40
CA ILE A 167 -40.31 6.61 -2.90
C ILE A 167 -39.26 6.99 -3.92
N PHE A 168 -39.43 8.14 -4.55
CA PHE A 168 -38.54 8.64 -5.60
C PHE A 168 -38.12 10.07 -5.32
N PHE A 169 -36.83 10.27 -5.07
CA PHE A 169 -36.23 11.60 -5.00
C PHE A 169 -35.37 11.83 -6.24
N GLU A 170 -35.58 12.96 -6.91
CA GLU A 170 -34.87 13.31 -8.14
C GLU A 170 -34.18 14.67 -8.00
N LYS A 171 -32.97 14.78 -8.58
CA LYS A 171 -32.21 16.04 -8.65
C LYS A 171 -31.98 16.70 -7.29
N GLY A 172 -31.74 15.89 -6.26
CA GLY A 172 -31.48 16.41 -4.92
C GLY A 172 -30.08 17.03 -4.81
N ASN A 173 -29.91 17.97 -3.89
CA ASN A 173 -28.70 18.72 -3.65
C ASN A 173 -28.51 18.94 -2.14
N ILE A 174 -27.39 18.48 -1.59
CA ILE A 174 -27.05 18.64 -0.17
C ILE A 174 -25.68 19.27 -0.06
N ILE A 175 -25.60 20.40 0.63
CA ILE A 175 -24.36 21.11 0.92
C ILE A 175 -24.16 21.05 2.43
N TYR A 176 -23.05 20.48 2.87
CA TYR A 176 -22.59 20.51 4.25
C TYR A 176 -21.29 21.31 4.34
N GLU A 177 -21.25 22.28 5.25
CA GLU A 177 -20.09 23.12 5.50
C GLU A 177 -19.75 23.12 7.00
N ASP A 178 -18.57 22.62 7.36
CA ASP A 178 -17.98 22.81 8.68
C ASP A 178 -17.10 24.07 8.65
N LYS A 179 -17.58 25.15 9.27
CA LYS A 179 -16.87 26.43 9.32
C LYS A 179 -15.68 26.42 10.26
N LYS A 180 -15.66 25.56 11.27
CA LYS A 180 -14.56 25.48 12.25
C LYS A 180 -13.34 24.83 11.61
N ILE A 181 -13.57 23.75 10.88
CA ILE A 181 -12.51 22.96 10.26
C ILE A 181 -12.24 23.43 8.82
N GLY A 182 -13.21 24.10 8.16
CA GLY A 182 -13.09 24.55 6.77
C GLY A 182 -13.38 23.43 5.76
N SER A 183 -14.22 22.47 6.14
CA SER A 183 -14.62 21.35 5.29
C SER A 183 -15.92 21.65 4.57
N LYS A 184 -16.01 21.25 3.29
CA LYS A 184 -17.22 21.36 2.48
C LYS A 184 -17.45 20.05 1.75
N ILE A 185 -18.67 19.52 1.85
CA ILE A 185 -19.14 18.33 1.14
C ILE A 185 -20.38 18.73 0.36
N HIS A 186 -20.37 18.47 -0.94
CA HIS A 186 -21.50 18.80 -1.82
C HIS A 186 -21.95 17.55 -2.59
N LEU A 187 -23.15 17.09 -2.27
CA LEU A 187 -23.86 16.06 -3.02
C LEU A 187 -24.74 16.75 -4.08
N GLN A 188 -24.53 16.41 -5.34
CA GLN A 188 -25.22 17.03 -6.46
C GLN A 188 -26.04 16.01 -7.24
N ASP A 189 -27.23 16.43 -7.69
CA ASP A 189 -28.12 15.69 -8.58
C ASP A 189 -28.37 14.24 -8.13
N PHE A 190 -28.45 14.02 -6.81
CA PHE A 190 -28.62 12.68 -6.27
C PHE A 190 -30.04 12.18 -6.50
N ASN A 191 -30.18 10.85 -6.64
CA ASN A 191 -31.46 10.20 -6.85
C ASN A 191 -31.64 9.06 -5.84
N VAL A 192 -32.83 8.99 -5.24
CA VAL A 192 -33.20 7.93 -4.30
C VAL A 192 -34.37 7.18 -4.92
N GLY A 193 -34.29 5.85 -5.00
CA GLY A 193 -35.36 5.01 -5.52
C GLY A 193 -35.64 3.85 -4.58
N ILE A 194 -36.77 3.91 -3.87
CA ILE A 194 -37.20 2.86 -2.94
C ILE A 194 -38.53 2.29 -3.46
N PRO A 195 -38.51 1.11 -4.12
CA PRO A 195 -39.71 0.52 -4.71
C PRO A 195 -40.82 0.28 -3.68
N ALA A 196 -40.46 -0.25 -2.51
CA ALA A 196 -41.37 -0.37 -1.38
C ALA A 196 -40.63 -0.59 -0.07
N VAL A 197 -41.16 0.00 1.01
CA VAL A 197 -40.78 -0.28 2.39
C VAL A 197 -41.92 -1.04 3.04
N TYR A 198 -41.64 -2.26 3.48
CA TYR A 198 -42.58 -3.10 4.21
C TYR A 198 -42.11 -3.26 5.66
N LEU A 199 -42.87 -2.73 6.62
CA LEU A 199 -42.64 -2.93 8.06
C LEU A 199 -43.24 -4.26 8.57
N SER A 200 -43.58 -5.16 7.64
CA SER A 200 -44.11 -6.51 7.90
C SER A 200 -43.13 -7.56 7.40
N ASN A 201 -43.41 -8.84 7.67
CA ASN A 201 -42.73 -10.09 7.26
C ASN A 201 -42.46 -10.30 5.74
N LYS A 202 -41.99 -9.28 5.02
CA LYS A 202 -41.64 -9.27 3.60
C LYS A 202 -40.26 -8.63 3.40
N GLN A 203 -39.61 -9.00 2.31
CA GLN A 203 -38.33 -8.45 1.90
C GLN A 203 -38.47 -6.97 1.51
N THR A 204 -37.57 -6.13 2.02
CA THR A 204 -37.49 -4.71 1.68
C THR A 204 -36.16 -4.46 0.94
N ASP A 205 -36.27 -3.84 -0.23
CA ASP A 205 -35.13 -3.48 -1.07
C ASP A 205 -35.03 -1.95 -1.16
N VAL A 206 -33.88 -1.41 -0.79
CA VAL A 206 -33.60 0.03 -0.84
C VAL A 206 -32.40 0.26 -1.74
N GLY A 207 -32.56 1.06 -2.79
CA GLY A 207 -31.49 1.47 -3.69
C GLY A 207 -31.24 2.97 -3.58
N VAL A 208 -30.00 3.36 -3.32
CA VAL A 208 -29.61 4.77 -3.25
C VAL A 208 -28.39 5.03 -4.09
N SER A 209 -28.43 6.11 -4.89
CA SER A 209 -27.32 6.53 -5.74
C SER A 209 -27.04 8.02 -5.57
N PHE A 210 -25.82 8.35 -5.16
CA PHE A 210 -25.36 9.71 -4.94
C PHE A 210 -24.17 10.04 -5.83
N LYS A 211 -24.07 11.30 -6.26
CA LYS A 211 -22.90 11.86 -6.93
C LYS A 211 -22.31 12.99 -6.11
N PHE A 212 -21.00 12.99 -5.95
CA PHE A 212 -20.28 14.06 -5.26
C PHE A 212 -19.83 15.11 -6.27
N ALA A 213 -19.99 16.39 -5.93
CA ALA A 213 -19.60 17.50 -6.81
C ALA A 213 -18.09 17.52 -7.09
N ASP A 214 -17.27 17.16 -6.09
CA ASP A 214 -15.82 17.09 -6.20
C ASP A 214 -15.30 15.78 -6.84
N GLY A 215 -16.22 14.88 -7.25
CA GLY A 215 -15.91 13.62 -7.92
C GLY A 215 -16.23 12.38 -7.09
N GLY A 216 -16.88 11.43 -7.76
CA GLY A 216 -17.17 10.09 -7.28
C GLY A 216 -18.67 9.77 -7.23
N ASP A 217 -18.98 8.47 -7.28
CA ASP A 217 -20.35 7.95 -7.28
C ASP A 217 -20.51 6.93 -6.14
N LEU A 218 -21.51 7.12 -5.27
CA LEU A 218 -21.86 6.18 -4.20
C LEU A 218 -23.17 5.47 -4.55
N ASN A 219 -23.14 4.15 -4.57
CA ASN A 219 -24.30 3.29 -4.75
C ASN A 219 -24.44 2.39 -3.52
N VAL A 220 -25.61 2.43 -2.89
CA VAL A 220 -25.94 1.58 -1.74
C VAL A 220 -27.18 0.78 -2.07
N LYS A 221 -27.09 -0.55 -1.94
CA LYS A 221 -28.23 -1.45 -2.02
C LYS A 221 -28.39 -2.16 -0.70
N VAL A 222 -29.55 -2.02 -0.08
CA VAL A 222 -29.89 -2.68 1.17
C VAL A 222 -31.00 -3.68 0.89
N ASN A 223 -30.80 -4.91 1.33
CA ASN A 223 -31.78 -5.98 1.32
C ASN A 223 -32.03 -6.42 2.76
N MET A 224 -33.28 -6.37 3.22
CA MET A 224 -33.62 -6.73 4.60
C MET A 224 -34.81 -7.68 4.64
N ASN A 225 -34.70 -8.71 5.46
CA ASN A 225 -35.79 -9.62 5.78
C ASN A 225 -36.31 -9.33 7.20
N ALA A 226 -37.43 -8.63 7.29
CA ALA A 226 -38.04 -8.28 8.57
C ALA A 226 -38.56 -9.47 9.40
N ALA A 227 -38.67 -10.68 8.82
CA ALA A 227 -39.09 -11.87 9.55
C ALA A 227 -37.92 -12.57 10.27
N THR A 228 -36.74 -12.62 9.63
CA THR A 228 -35.53 -13.24 10.20
C THR A 228 -34.58 -12.22 10.83
N ASN A 229 -34.78 -10.92 10.59
CA ASN A 229 -33.87 -9.83 10.89
C ASN A 229 -32.55 -9.87 10.11
N ASP A 230 -32.45 -10.70 9.08
CA ASP A 230 -31.25 -10.75 8.25
C ASP A 230 -31.18 -9.53 7.34
N PHE A 231 -29.96 -9.05 7.11
CA PHE A 231 -29.70 -7.96 6.19
C PHE A 231 -28.47 -8.24 5.33
N LYS A 232 -28.49 -7.60 4.16
CA LYS A 232 -27.36 -7.51 3.25
C LYS A 232 -27.25 -6.08 2.73
N VAL A 233 -26.07 -5.49 2.86
CA VAL A 233 -25.76 -4.15 2.36
C VAL A 233 -24.62 -4.24 1.37
N ASP A 234 -24.88 -3.85 0.13
CA ASP A 234 -23.87 -3.66 -0.91
C ASP A 234 -23.57 -2.16 -1.03
N VAL A 235 -22.31 -1.78 -0.85
CA VAL A 235 -21.79 -0.41 -0.96
C VAL A 235 -20.76 -0.38 -2.07
N GLY A 236 -21.04 0.38 -3.13
CA GLY A 236 -20.11 0.68 -4.22
C GLY A 236 -19.78 2.17 -4.24
N LEU A 237 -18.54 2.52 -3.99
CA LEU A 237 -18.02 3.88 -4.09
C LEU A 237 -16.99 3.92 -5.20
N GLU A 238 -17.16 4.78 -6.19
CA GLU A 238 -16.25 4.88 -7.33
C GLU A 238 -15.53 6.21 -7.33
N LYS A 239 -14.19 6.18 -7.36
CA LYS A 239 -13.30 7.34 -7.53
C LYS A 239 -13.66 8.54 -6.65
N PHE A 240 -14.02 8.29 -5.40
CA PHE A 240 -14.34 9.34 -4.45
C PHE A 240 -13.11 10.19 -4.15
N ALA A 241 -13.17 11.49 -4.44
CA ALA A 241 -12.04 12.39 -4.23
C ALA A 241 -11.77 12.60 -2.74
N LEU A 242 -10.53 12.35 -2.30
CA LEU A 242 -10.14 12.48 -0.89
C LEU A 242 -9.87 13.93 -0.45
N ALA A 243 -10.06 14.91 -1.34
CA ALA A 243 -9.81 16.32 -1.06
C ALA A 243 -10.67 16.87 0.09
N CYS A 244 -11.89 16.36 0.27
CA CYS A 244 -12.76 16.73 1.40
C CYS A 244 -12.19 16.29 2.76
N GLY A 245 -11.25 15.35 2.78
CA GLY A 245 -10.56 14.87 3.98
C GLY A 245 -9.41 15.79 4.44
N LYS A 246 -8.90 16.66 3.57
CA LYS A 246 -7.75 17.54 3.87
C LYS A 246 -7.91 18.29 5.21
N PRO A 247 -9.04 18.96 5.48
CA PRO A 247 -9.18 19.75 6.70
C PRO A 247 -9.03 18.92 7.98
N TYR A 248 -9.45 17.66 7.95
CA TYR A 248 -9.35 16.73 9.09
C TYR A 248 -7.93 16.19 9.32
N LEU A 249 -7.08 16.17 8.28
CA LEU A 249 -5.68 15.76 8.43
C LEU A 249 -4.83 16.81 9.16
N ASN A 250 -5.25 18.08 9.12
CA ASN A 250 -4.50 19.18 9.71
C ASN A 250 -4.31 19.02 11.22
N ASP A 251 -5.19 18.34 11.95
CA ASP A 251 -5.03 18.15 13.39
C ASP A 251 -3.89 17.17 13.74
N PHE A 252 -3.55 16.28 12.82
CA PHE A 252 -2.59 15.19 13.05
C PHE A 252 -1.23 15.44 12.40
N ILE A 253 -1.23 16.05 11.20
CA ILE A 253 -0.02 16.25 10.43
C ILE A 253 0.11 17.67 9.88
N ASN A 254 1.34 18.14 9.74
CA ASN A 254 1.70 19.39 9.09
C ASN A 254 2.11 19.12 7.64
N TYR A 255 1.26 19.49 6.68
CA TYR A 255 1.47 19.20 5.27
C TYR A 255 0.99 20.37 4.41
N LYS A 256 1.44 20.41 3.15
CA LYS A 256 1.05 21.46 2.19
C LYS A 256 -0.20 21.07 1.41
N ASP A 257 -0.23 19.84 0.89
CA ASP A 257 -1.36 19.34 0.11
C ASP A 257 -1.47 17.80 0.16
N PHE A 258 -2.67 17.28 -0.08
CA PHE A 258 -2.97 15.85 -0.09
C PHE A 258 -4.02 15.51 -1.15
N SER A 259 -3.72 14.59 -2.05
CA SER A 259 -4.64 14.19 -3.13
C SER A 259 -4.74 12.68 -3.26
N GLY A 260 -5.81 12.24 -3.90
CA GLY A 260 -6.04 10.87 -4.33
C GLY A 260 -7.53 10.53 -4.36
N SER A 261 -7.84 9.30 -4.75
CA SER A 261 -9.23 8.81 -4.79
C SER A 261 -9.38 7.47 -4.10
N LEU A 262 -10.57 7.24 -3.55
CA LEU A 262 -11.00 5.99 -2.92
C LEU A 262 -12.06 5.31 -3.79
N THR A 263 -11.85 4.04 -4.11
CA THR A 263 -12.87 3.15 -4.67
C THR A 263 -13.12 2.01 -3.70
N THR A 264 -14.38 1.67 -3.43
CA THR A 264 -14.76 0.55 -2.56
C THR A 264 -15.91 -0.25 -3.16
N HIS A 265 -15.87 -1.56 -2.98
CA HIS A 265 -16.99 -2.45 -3.26
C HIS A 265 -17.13 -3.40 -2.08
N ILE A 266 -17.96 -3.04 -1.11
CA ILE A 266 -18.12 -3.74 0.15
C ILE A 266 -19.51 -4.38 0.23
N GLN A 267 -19.55 -5.63 0.67
CA GLN A 267 -20.77 -6.34 1.01
C GLN A 267 -20.73 -6.70 2.49
N VAL A 268 -21.76 -6.28 3.22
CA VAL A 268 -21.97 -6.60 4.63
C VAL A 268 -23.20 -7.49 4.75
N GLU A 269 -23.05 -8.66 5.34
CA GLU A 269 -24.14 -9.61 5.58
C GLU A 269 -24.20 -9.96 7.08
N GLY A 270 -25.38 -9.86 7.69
CA GLY A 270 -25.54 -10.07 9.12
C GLY A 270 -27.00 -10.11 9.57
N ASN A 271 -27.21 -9.99 10.88
CA ASN A 271 -28.52 -9.99 11.51
C ASN A 271 -28.68 -8.75 12.41
N LEU A 272 -29.84 -8.07 12.37
CA LEU A 272 -30.08 -6.87 13.16
C LEU A 272 -30.07 -7.13 14.68
N GLY A 273 -30.30 -8.38 15.11
CA GLY A 273 -30.20 -8.76 16.52
C GLY A 273 -28.77 -8.82 17.05
N ASP A 274 -27.78 -8.93 16.17
CA ASP A 274 -26.35 -8.92 16.52
C ASP A 274 -25.52 -8.39 15.34
N VAL A 275 -25.57 -7.07 15.13
CA VAL A 275 -24.90 -6.43 13.98
C VAL A 275 -23.38 -6.63 14.02
N LEU A 276 -22.77 -6.78 15.22
CA LEU A 276 -21.33 -6.94 15.35
C LEU A 276 -20.81 -8.31 14.88
N SER A 277 -21.68 -9.33 14.77
CA SER A 277 -21.33 -10.63 14.18
C SER A 277 -21.48 -10.67 12.65
N SER A 278 -21.74 -9.52 12.01
CA SER A 278 -21.79 -9.40 10.55
C SER A 278 -20.44 -9.73 9.89
N ASN A 279 -20.53 -10.26 8.69
CA ASN A 279 -19.39 -10.53 7.83
C ASN A 279 -19.26 -9.45 6.76
N VAL A 280 -18.04 -8.96 6.61
CA VAL A 280 -17.68 -7.96 5.60
C VAL A 280 -16.75 -8.61 4.58
N LYS A 281 -17.06 -8.48 3.29
CA LYS A 281 -16.18 -8.89 2.18
C LYS A 281 -16.21 -7.86 1.07
N GLY A 282 -15.21 -7.85 0.20
CA GLY A 282 -15.17 -6.88 -0.88
C GLY A 282 -13.79 -6.41 -1.27
N THR A 283 -13.71 -5.21 -1.86
CA THR A 283 -12.45 -4.58 -2.24
C THR A 283 -12.39 -3.12 -1.79
N VAL A 284 -11.18 -2.67 -1.48
CA VAL A 284 -10.86 -1.27 -1.18
C VAL A 284 -9.64 -0.90 -2.01
N ALA A 285 -9.71 0.20 -2.75
CA ALA A 285 -8.62 0.70 -3.57
C ALA A 285 -8.39 2.19 -3.31
N LEU A 286 -7.12 2.56 -3.20
CA LEU A 286 -6.66 3.95 -3.18
C LEU A 286 -5.81 4.19 -4.42
N ASP A 287 -6.11 5.24 -5.16
CA ASP A 287 -5.40 5.58 -6.40
C ASP A 287 -4.82 6.99 -6.35
N SER A 288 -3.63 7.14 -6.93
CA SER A 288 -2.92 8.42 -7.08
C SER A 288 -2.79 9.20 -5.77
N ILE A 289 -2.44 8.50 -4.69
CA ILE A 289 -2.26 9.10 -3.37
C ILE A 289 -0.95 9.88 -3.37
N VAL A 290 -1.01 11.18 -3.08
CA VAL A 290 0.17 12.04 -2.96
C VAL A 290 0.00 12.96 -1.78
N LEU A 291 0.91 12.85 -0.82
CA LEU A 291 1.11 13.81 0.26
C LEU A 291 2.28 14.73 -0.12
N THR A 292 2.03 16.03 -0.13
CA THR A 292 3.05 17.07 -0.34
C THR A 292 3.43 17.68 1.00
N GLU A 293 4.69 17.52 1.36
CA GLU A 293 5.28 18.09 2.57
C GLU A 293 5.38 19.62 2.48
N THR A 294 5.59 20.28 3.61
CA THR A 294 5.78 21.74 3.68
C THR A 294 7.02 22.23 2.92
N ASN A 295 8.02 21.37 2.75
CA ASN A 295 9.25 21.62 1.96
C ASN A 295 9.08 21.31 0.45
N ASN A 296 7.87 20.98 -0.02
CA ASN A 296 7.51 20.55 -1.37
C ASN A 296 7.98 19.15 -1.81
N LYS A 297 8.56 18.34 -0.91
CA LYS A 297 8.79 16.92 -1.18
C LYS A 297 7.49 16.15 -1.16
N THR A 298 7.49 14.99 -1.79
CA THR A 298 6.29 14.16 -1.94
C THR A 298 6.53 12.74 -1.47
N ILE A 299 5.49 12.18 -0.88
CA ILE A 299 5.34 10.78 -0.48
C ILE A 299 4.02 10.30 -1.07
N GLY A 300 4.01 9.15 -1.72
CA GLY A 300 2.80 8.72 -2.40
C GLY A 300 2.84 7.31 -2.94
N VAL A 301 1.77 6.95 -3.63
CA VAL A 301 1.57 5.64 -4.24
C VAL A 301 0.57 5.74 -5.38
N ASN A 302 0.84 5.06 -6.49
CA ASN A 302 -0.05 5.05 -7.64
C ASN A 302 -1.31 4.24 -7.39
N HIS A 303 -1.17 3.05 -6.78
CA HIS A 303 -2.30 2.18 -6.44
C HIS A 303 -2.05 1.37 -5.17
N VAL A 304 -3.04 1.33 -4.28
CA VAL A 304 -3.12 0.38 -3.16
C VAL A 304 -4.45 -0.35 -3.26
N GLY A 305 -4.42 -1.66 -3.46
CA GLY A 305 -5.60 -2.51 -3.52
C GLY A 305 -5.62 -3.52 -2.39
N VAL A 306 -6.76 -3.65 -1.70
CA VAL A 306 -7.02 -4.65 -0.67
C VAL A 306 -8.24 -5.47 -1.05
N GLY A 307 -8.05 -6.77 -1.24
CA GLY A 307 -9.12 -7.75 -1.40
C GLY A 307 -9.47 -8.39 -0.06
N ILE A 308 -10.70 -8.21 0.39
CA ILE A 308 -11.21 -8.70 1.68
C ILE A 308 -12.05 -9.94 1.43
N ALA A 309 -11.60 -11.10 1.92
CA ALA A 309 -12.36 -12.34 1.83
C ALA A 309 -13.43 -12.41 2.91
N ARG A 310 -13.07 -12.08 4.15
CA ARG A 310 -13.98 -11.99 5.30
C ARG A 310 -13.36 -11.16 6.43
N VAL A 311 -14.11 -10.21 6.96
CA VAL A 311 -13.82 -9.57 8.25
C VAL A 311 -15.04 -9.75 9.15
N ASN A 312 -14.80 -10.16 10.38
CA ASN A 312 -15.83 -10.29 11.41
C ASN A 312 -15.30 -9.73 12.74
N LEU A 313 -15.91 -8.63 13.19
CA LEU A 313 -15.43 -7.89 14.36
C LEU A 313 -15.71 -8.65 15.67
N ASN A 314 -16.85 -9.34 15.79
CA ASN A 314 -17.15 -10.16 16.97
C ASN A 314 -16.20 -11.36 17.11
N GLU A 315 -15.80 -11.99 16.00
CA GLU A 315 -14.83 -13.09 15.98
C GLU A 315 -13.36 -12.61 16.09
N ASN A 316 -13.12 -11.30 15.96
CA ASN A 316 -11.80 -10.68 15.79
C ASN A 316 -10.99 -11.33 14.64
N ASN A 317 -11.68 -11.63 13.53
CA ASN A 317 -11.14 -12.36 12.39
C ASN A 317 -11.01 -11.46 11.14
N PHE A 318 -9.84 -11.49 10.51
CA PHE A 318 -9.47 -10.70 9.33
C PHE A 318 -8.80 -11.60 8.29
N ASP A 319 -9.60 -12.12 7.37
CA ASP A 319 -9.15 -12.90 6.22
C ASP A 319 -9.06 -11.98 4.99
N ILE A 320 -7.84 -11.60 4.64
CA ILE A 320 -7.49 -10.73 3.52
C ILE A 320 -6.97 -11.60 2.38
N ASP A 321 -7.61 -11.52 1.21
CA ASP A 321 -7.19 -12.25 0.02
C ASP A 321 -5.90 -11.65 -0.57
N SER A 322 -5.88 -10.34 -0.74
CA SER A 322 -4.71 -9.67 -1.30
C SER A 322 -4.48 -8.26 -0.75
N VAL A 323 -3.20 -7.89 -0.67
CA VAL A 323 -2.72 -6.52 -0.49
C VAL A 323 -1.73 -6.25 -1.61
N ILE A 324 -2.05 -5.30 -2.48
CA ILE A 324 -1.25 -4.92 -3.64
C ILE A 324 -0.90 -3.44 -3.52
N VAL A 325 0.38 -3.11 -3.57
CA VAL A 325 0.91 -1.74 -3.56
C VAL A 325 1.77 -1.58 -4.80
N ASP A 326 1.38 -0.69 -5.70
CA ASP A 326 2.07 -0.47 -6.97
C ASP A 326 2.52 0.99 -7.10
N GLY A 327 3.79 1.18 -7.43
CA GLY A 327 4.34 2.51 -7.70
C GLY A 327 4.42 3.41 -6.47
N ALA A 328 4.74 2.87 -5.29
CA ALA A 328 4.99 3.70 -4.11
C ALA A 328 6.31 4.49 -4.26
N PHE A 329 6.33 5.71 -3.73
CA PHE A 329 7.52 6.55 -3.74
C PHE A 329 7.63 7.42 -2.49
N ALA A 330 8.87 7.66 -2.06
CA ALA A 330 9.15 8.53 -0.92
C ALA A 330 10.52 9.21 -1.04
N HIS A 331 10.62 10.38 -0.41
CA HIS A 331 11.88 11.04 -0.12
C HIS A 331 12.13 10.93 1.38
N LEU A 332 13.30 10.42 1.76
CA LEU A 332 13.71 10.27 3.15
C LEU A 332 14.97 11.10 3.35
N ASP A 333 14.85 12.21 4.06
CA ASP A 333 16.00 13.00 4.48
C ASP A 333 16.33 12.69 5.94
N LEU A 334 17.61 12.46 6.21
CA LEU A 334 18.16 12.38 7.56
C LEU A 334 18.92 13.66 7.87
N TYR A 335 18.57 14.32 8.98
CA TYR A 335 19.20 15.54 9.47
C TYR A 335 20.02 15.26 10.74
N LYS A 336 20.92 16.19 11.08
CA LYS A 336 21.69 16.14 12.33
C LYS A 336 20.75 16.00 13.53
N GLY A 337 21.17 15.19 14.51
CA GLY A 337 20.34 14.84 15.67
C GLY A 337 19.33 13.71 15.42
N GLY A 338 19.42 13.02 14.28
CA GLY A 338 18.61 11.83 13.98
C GLY A 338 17.18 12.14 13.51
N LYS A 339 16.84 13.40 13.29
CA LYS A 339 15.53 13.82 12.78
C LYS A 339 15.41 13.57 11.29
N THR A 340 14.18 13.35 10.83
CA THR A 340 13.83 13.14 9.43
C THR A 340 12.83 14.18 8.93
N ASN A 341 12.64 14.25 7.61
CA ASN A 341 11.54 15.03 7.04
C ASN A 341 10.15 14.51 7.46
N ILE A 342 10.04 13.22 7.81
CA ILE A 342 8.80 12.61 8.33
C ILE A 342 8.47 13.13 9.73
N ASP A 343 9.47 13.35 10.58
CA ASP A 343 9.25 13.92 11.92
C ASP A 343 8.67 15.34 11.85
N ALA A 344 8.98 16.10 10.79
CA ALA A 344 8.41 17.42 10.56
C ALA A 344 6.93 17.39 10.13
N LEU A 345 6.44 16.24 9.65
CA LEU A 345 5.02 16.03 9.35
C LEU A 345 4.21 15.79 10.61
N LEU A 346 4.78 15.12 11.62
CA LEU A 346 4.06 14.81 12.86
C LEU A 346 3.90 16.08 13.69
N LYS A 347 2.67 16.44 14.03
CA LYS A 347 2.45 17.47 15.06
C LYS A 347 2.82 16.86 16.41
N THR A 348 3.84 17.40 17.07
CA THR A 348 4.07 17.14 18.49
C THR A 348 2.85 17.64 19.24
N SER A 349 1.97 16.72 19.63
CA SER A 349 0.92 17.04 20.57
C SER A 349 1.63 17.39 21.88
N ASN A 350 1.71 18.68 22.20
CA ASN A 350 1.93 19.14 23.58
C ASN A 350 0.70 18.76 24.40
N LYS A 351 0.45 17.46 24.52
CA LYS A 351 -0.32 16.95 25.61
C LYS A 351 0.68 16.94 26.75
N THR A 352 0.63 18.00 27.55
CA THR A 352 1.16 18.00 28.91
C THR A 352 0.94 16.61 29.45
N GLU A 353 2.04 15.97 29.79
CA GLU A 353 2.09 14.71 30.50
C GLU A 353 1.32 14.96 31.80
N SER A 354 0.00 14.77 31.73
CA SER A 354 -0.83 14.60 32.90
C SER A 354 -0.34 13.28 33.42
N GLU A 355 0.57 13.38 34.38
CA GLU A 355 0.90 12.38 35.37
C GLU A 355 -0.44 11.83 35.90
N ALA A 356 -0.96 10.84 35.18
CA ALA A 356 -2.13 10.10 35.58
C ALA A 356 -1.64 9.26 36.75
N ALA A 357 -1.97 9.72 37.95
CA ALA A 357 -1.90 8.92 39.15
C ALA A 357 -2.47 7.53 38.82
N PRO A 358 -1.83 6.43 39.25
CA PRO A 358 -2.32 5.10 38.99
C PRO A 358 -3.66 4.93 39.70
N ASP A 359 -4.74 5.04 38.93
CA ASP A 359 -6.09 4.79 39.41
C ASP A 359 -6.18 3.28 39.70
N THR A 360 -6.07 2.92 40.98
CA THR A 360 -6.09 1.56 41.52
C THR A 360 -7.45 0.83 41.41
N THR A 361 -8.30 1.19 40.45
CA THR A 361 -9.50 0.41 40.13
C THR A 361 -9.26 -0.39 38.85
N SER A 362 -8.47 -1.46 39.00
CA SER A 362 -8.45 -2.59 38.07
C SER A 362 -9.84 -3.23 38.02
N LYS A 363 -10.73 -2.67 37.19
CA LYS A 363 -11.82 -3.45 36.60
C LYS A 363 -11.13 -4.57 35.83
N GLU A 364 -11.41 -5.81 36.25
CA GLU A 364 -10.99 -7.04 35.59
C GLU A 364 -11.25 -6.90 34.09
N ALA A 365 -10.20 -6.59 33.32
CA ALA A 365 -10.30 -6.45 31.89
C ALA A 365 -10.63 -7.84 31.36
N THR A 366 -11.83 -7.98 30.79
CA THR A 366 -12.23 -9.20 30.10
C THR A 366 -11.11 -9.54 29.11
N PRO A 367 -10.55 -10.77 29.11
CA PRO A 367 -9.42 -11.09 28.28
C PRO A 367 -9.76 -10.77 26.81
N ALA A 368 -8.98 -9.88 26.20
CA ALA A 368 -9.22 -9.45 24.83
C ALA A 368 -9.17 -10.67 23.90
N LYS A 369 -10.21 -10.86 23.07
CA LYS A 369 -10.26 -11.93 22.07
C LYS A 369 -9.01 -11.82 21.19
N LYS A 370 -8.25 -12.91 21.07
CA LYS A 370 -7.03 -12.94 20.24
C LYS A 370 -7.37 -12.65 18.77
N MET A 371 -6.64 -11.71 18.16
CA MET A 371 -6.81 -11.35 16.76
C MET A 371 -6.38 -12.49 15.84
N LYS A 372 -7.23 -12.88 14.90
CA LYS A 372 -6.91 -13.82 13.83
C LYS A 372 -6.77 -13.02 12.54
N ALA A 373 -5.56 -12.87 12.03
CA ALA A 373 -5.32 -12.10 10.82
C ALA A 373 -4.46 -12.91 9.84
N LYS A 374 -4.93 -12.99 8.59
CA LYS A 374 -4.28 -13.68 7.48
C LYS A 374 -4.34 -12.83 6.22
N ILE A 375 -3.21 -12.77 5.50
CA ILE A 375 -3.10 -12.20 4.16
C ILE A 375 -2.65 -13.31 3.21
N THR A 376 -3.51 -13.71 2.26
CA THR A 376 -3.18 -14.78 1.31
C THR A 376 -2.10 -14.34 0.32
N LYS A 377 -2.13 -13.09 -0.16
CA LYS A 377 -1.12 -12.52 -1.06
C LYS A 377 -0.72 -11.10 -0.66
N LEU A 378 0.59 -10.86 -0.50
CA LEU A 378 1.16 -9.52 -0.38
C LEU A 378 2.08 -9.26 -1.57
N LEU A 379 1.84 -8.17 -2.29
CA LEU A 379 2.68 -7.70 -3.38
C LEU A 379 2.90 -6.19 -3.25
N VAL A 380 4.13 -5.77 -2.98
CA VAL A 380 4.57 -4.39 -3.18
C VAL A 380 5.50 -4.41 -4.39
N GLN A 381 5.33 -3.50 -5.34
CA GLN A 381 6.17 -3.48 -6.55
C GLN A 381 6.36 -2.06 -7.09
N ASN A 382 7.31 -1.92 -8.02
CA ASN A 382 7.65 -0.65 -8.67
C ASN A 382 7.94 0.50 -7.69
N THR A 383 8.41 0.16 -6.48
CA THR A 383 8.61 1.14 -5.42
C THR A 383 9.98 1.81 -5.53
N THR A 384 10.05 3.11 -5.29
CA THR A 384 11.28 3.92 -5.38
C THR A 384 11.45 4.80 -4.14
N VAL A 385 12.63 4.77 -3.53
CA VAL A 385 12.96 5.60 -2.37
C VAL A 385 14.21 6.41 -2.67
N ASN A 386 14.10 7.72 -2.49
CA ASN A 386 15.24 8.65 -2.54
C ASN A 386 15.68 8.93 -1.10
N ALA A 387 16.83 8.37 -0.72
CA ALA A 387 17.43 8.59 0.59
C ALA A 387 18.50 9.68 0.50
N ASN A 388 18.38 10.69 1.36
CA ASN A 388 19.34 11.77 1.47
C ASN A 388 19.84 11.85 2.92
N ASP A 389 21.15 11.84 3.12
CA ASP A 389 21.75 12.01 4.44
C ASP A 389 22.50 13.34 4.50
N MET A 390 21.99 14.26 5.32
CA MET A 390 22.53 15.60 5.58
C MET A 390 23.36 15.65 6.88
N THR A 391 23.60 14.51 7.54
CA THR A 391 24.33 14.45 8.81
C THR A 391 25.85 14.59 8.65
N ILE A 392 26.38 14.15 7.51
CA ILE A 392 27.80 14.15 7.17
C ILE A 392 28.24 15.45 6.45
N THR A 393 29.55 15.66 6.34
CA THR A 393 30.14 16.91 5.81
C THR A 393 29.64 17.26 4.41
N ASN A 394 29.57 16.27 3.52
CA ASN A 394 29.05 16.41 2.17
C ASN A 394 27.78 15.56 2.05
N PRO A 395 26.61 16.15 1.78
CA PRO A 395 25.35 15.42 1.71
C PRO A 395 25.42 14.17 0.83
N PHE A 396 24.91 13.05 1.33
CA PHE A 396 24.79 11.82 0.57
C PHE A 396 23.41 11.72 -0.06
N HIS A 397 23.35 11.28 -1.32
CA HIS A 397 22.12 11.12 -2.09
C HIS A 397 22.12 9.75 -2.75
N TYR A 398 21.05 8.98 -2.57
CA TYR A 398 20.99 7.63 -3.08
C TYR A 398 19.55 7.20 -3.40
N THR A 399 19.36 6.70 -4.63
CA THR A 399 18.06 6.18 -5.06
C THR A 399 18.07 4.66 -5.03
N VAL A 400 17.13 4.09 -4.28
CA VAL A 400 16.81 2.66 -4.34
C VAL A 400 15.53 2.51 -5.15
N SER A 401 15.57 1.67 -6.19
CA SER A 401 14.48 1.54 -7.15
C SER A 401 14.04 0.09 -7.30
N ALA A 402 12.93 -0.12 -8.02
CA ALA A 402 12.36 -1.44 -8.28
C ALA A 402 12.20 -2.29 -7.00
N ILE A 403 11.91 -1.64 -5.87
CA ILE A 403 11.69 -2.32 -4.59
C ILE A 403 10.43 -3.15 -4.76
N THR A 404 10.57 -4.45 -4.51
CA THR A 404 9.49 -5.43 -4.62
C THR A 404 9.44 -6.27 -3.35
N VAL A 405 8.26 -6.39 -2.73
CA VAL A 405 7.99 -7.26 -1.58
C VAL A 405 6.96 -8.30 -2.01
N ASN A 406 7.27 -9.57 -1.82
CA ASN A 406 6.38 -10.69 -2.13
C ASN A 406 6.22 -11.59 -0.90
N GLY A 407 4.99 -11.77 -0.46
CA GLY A 407 4.63 -12.73 0.58
C GLY A 407 3.35 -13.49 0.23
N SER A 408 3.21 -14.70 0.76
CA SER A 408 2.03 -15.53 0.54
C SER A 408 1.68 -16.27 1.82
N ASN A 409 0.38 -16.38 2.10
CA ASN A 409 -0.16 -16.96 3.34
C ASN A 409 0.51 -16.38 4.59
N ILE A 410 0.62 -15.05 4.66
CA ILE A 410 1.13 -14.33 5.82
C ILE A 410 0.08 -14.44 6.92
N ASN A 411 0.39 -15.22 7.95
CA ASN A 411 -0.42 -15.27 9.17
C ASN A 411 0.27 -14.41 10.22
N PHE A 412 -0.51 -13.70 11.03
CA PHE A 412 0.05 -12.80 12.04
C PHE A 412 0.86 -13.56 13.11
N ASP A 413 0.34 -14.71 13.56
CA ASP A 413 0.86 -15.45 14.72
C ASP A 413 1.76 -16.64 14.38
N THR A 414 1.86 -17.04 13.12
CA THR A 414 2.69 -18.19 12.72
C THR A 414 3.78 -17.76 11.76
N PRO A 415 4.93 -18.47 11.75
CA PRO A 415 6.02 -18.13 10.85
C PRO A 415 5.58 -18.11 9.39
N CYS A 416 5.82 -16.99 8.72
CA CYS A 416 5.59 -16.80 7.30
C CYS A 416 6.90 -16.46 6.59
N THR A 417 6.91 -16.50 5.26
CA THR A 417 8.06 -16.09 4.45
C THR A 417 7.72 -14.84 3.65
N VAL A 418 8.59 -13.84 3.70
CA VAL A 418 8.49 -12.61 2.91
C VAL A 418 9.81 -12.41 2.18
N ASN A 419 9.74 -12.17 0.87
CA ASN A 419 10.91 -11.90 0.03
C ASN A 419 10.89 -10.43 -0.39
N VAL A 420 12.03 -9.76 -0.28
CA VAL A 420 12.23 -8.38 -0.72
C VAL A 420 13.34 -8.39 -1.76
N SER A 421 13.20 -7.58 -2.80
CA SER A 421 14.29 -7.30 -3.74
C SER A 421 14.31 -5.82 -4.07
N ALA A 422 15.49 -5.31 -4.41
CA ALA A 422 15.67 -3.92 -4.82
C ALA A 422 16.81 -3.79 -5.83
N ALA A 423 16.77 -2.72 -6.63
CA ALA A 423 17.84 -2.32 -7.53
C ALA A 423 18.54 -1.06 -7.00
N PHE A 424 19.86 -1.09 -7.07
CA PHE A 424 20.74 0.03 -6.74
C PHE A 424 21.35 0.61 -8.03
N PRO A 425 21.89 1.84 -7.98
CA PRO A 425 22.61 2.44 -9.09
C PRO A 425 23.76 1.56 -9.60
N ASP A 426 24.19 1.81 -10.84
CA ASP A 426 25.30 1.11 -11.51
C ASP A 426 25.15 -0.42 -11.62
N GLY A 427 23.93 -0.96 -11.48
CA GLY A 427 23.65 -2.40 -11.62
C GLY A 427 23.74 -3.20 -10.33
N GLY A 428 23.85 -2.53 -9.17
CA GLY A 428 23.73 -3.17 -7.88
C GLY A 428 22.32 -3.73 -7.63
N ARG A 429 22.22 -4.80 -6.85
CA ARG A 429 20.94 -5.43 -6.49
C ARG A 429 20.99 -5.94 -5.07
N MET A 430 19.83 -5.94 -4.41
CA MET A 430 19.62 -6.53 -3.10
C MET A 430 18.51 -7.57 -3.16
N SER A 431 18.66 -8.64 -2.39
CA SER A 431 17.60 -9.56 -2.04
C SER A 431 17.60 -9.82 -0.53
N LEU A 432 16.42 -9.92 0.06
CA LEU A 432 16.20 -10.28 1.45
C LEU A 432 15.12 -11.35 1.49
N LYS A 433 15.36 -12.42 2.24
CA LYS A 433 14.36 -13.43 2.57
C LYS A 433 14.19 -13.46 4.08
N TYR A 434 13.02 -13.03 4.52
CA TYR A 434 12.58 -13.08 5.90
C TYR A 434 11.76 -14.35 6.14
N LYS A 435 11.96 -14.99 7.29
CA LYS A 435 11.12 -16.07 7.80
C LYS A 435 10.90 -15.90 9.30
N GLY A 436 9.67 -15.65 9.72
CA GLY A 436 9.32 -15.42 11.12
C GLY A 436 7.84 -15.09 11.29
N ALA A 437 7.36 -15.06 12.53
CA ALA A 437 6.00 -14.61 12.83
C ALA A 437 5.97 -13.09 12.87
N ILE A 438 4.94 -12.44 12.30
CA ILE A 438 4.87 -10.98 12.29
C ILE A 438 4.60 -10.43 13.70
N SER A 439 3.94 -11.20 14.56
CA SER A 439 3.70 -10.85 15.96
C SER A 439 4.91 -11.03 16.89
N ASP A 440 5.98 -11.71 16.46
CA ASP A 440 7.21 -11.89 17.23
C ASP A 440 8.46 -11.55 16.40
N LEU A 441 8.86 -10.27 16.45
CA LEU A 441 10.09 -9.79 15.81
C LEU A 441 11.36 -10.21 16.59
N GLY A 442 11.22 -10.82 17.77
CA GLY A 442 12.33 -11.36 18.53
C GLY A 442 12.81 -12.70 18.01
N THR A 443 12.04 -13.38 17.16
CA THR A 443 12.38 -14.72 16.65
C THR A 443 12.19 -14.78 15.13
N MET A 444 13.29 -14.75 14.39
CA MET A 444 13.26 -14.75 12.93
C MET A 444 14.56 -15.28 12.31
N ASP A 445 14.45 -15.82 11.10
CA ASP A 445 15.57 -16.01 10.20
C ASP A 445 15.53 -14.92 9.12
N ALA A 446 16.66 -14.29 8.85
CA ALA A 446 16.79 -13.31 7.77
C ALA A 446 18.03 -13.59 6.94
N TYR A 447 17.84 -13.80 5.64
CA TYR A 447 18.91 -13.95 4.68
C TYR A 447 18.99 -12.71 3.79
N ILE A 448 20.13 -12.03 3.79
CA ILE A 448 20.36 -10.81 3.00
C ILE A 448 21.48 -11.10 1.99
N SER A 449 21.28 -10.67 0.76
CA SER A 449 22.32 -10.59 -0.25
C SER A 449 22.30 -9.23 -0.93
N VAL A 450 23.48 -8.67 -1.11
CA VAL A 450 23.74 -7.52 -1.96
C VAL A 450 24.82 -7.93 -2.96
N LYS A 451 24.54 -7.70 -4.24
CA LYS A 451 25.49 -7.93 -5.33
C LYS A 451 25.76 -6.63 -6.06
N ASN A 452 27.01 -6.46 -6.49
CA ASN A 452 27.43 -5.39 -7.40
C ASN A 452 27.20 -3.96 -6.87
N LEU A 453 27.32 -3.75 -5.56
CA LEU A 453 27.20 -2.43 -4.96
C LEU A 453 28.41 -1.57 -5.34
N ALA A 454 28.21 -0.52 -6.12
CA ALA A 454 29.29 0.38 -6.53
C ALA A 454 29.70 1.30 -5.36
N LEU A 455 30.91 1.13 -4.85
CA LEU A 455 31.40 1.82 -3.66
C LEU A 455 31.69 3.31 -3.88
N LYS A 456 31.92 3.73 -5.13
CA LYS A 456 32.05 5.15 -5.49
C LYS A 456 30.86 6.01 -5.03
N ASN A 457 29.65 5.41 -4.95
CA ASN A 457 28.45 6.13 -4.51
C ASN A 457 28.49 6.48 -3.01
N PHE A 458 29.36 5.83 -2.24
CA PHE A 458 29.57 6.06 -0.80
C PHE A 458 30.81 6.92 -0.52
N SER A 459 31.35 7.60 -1.55
CA SER A 459 32.55 8.43 -1.44
C SER A 459 32.43 9.52 -0.37
N ASN A 460 31.25 10.13 -0.21
CA ASN A 460 31.01 11.16 0.81
C ASN A 460 31.13 10.60 2.25
N TYR A 461 30.71 9.36 2.49
CA TYR A 461 30.93 8.71 3.78
C TYR A 461 32.42 8.41 4.02
N SER A 462 33.12 7.88 3.02
CA SER A 462 34.57 7.61 3.17
C SER A 462 35.36 8.89 3.40
N HIS A 463 35.00 9.97 2.71
CA HIS A 463 35.57 11.30 2.92
C HIS A 463 35.30 11.80 4.34
N HIS A 464 34.05 11.72 4.82
CA HIS A 464 33.68 12.15 6.17
C HIS A 464 34.44 11.40 7.27
N TYR A 465 34.53 10.06 7.16
CA TYR A 465 35.13 9.25 8.23
C TYR A 465 36.65 9.12 8.14
N THR A 466 37.25 9.21 6.94
CA THR A 466 38.69 8.92 6.75
C THR A 466 39.48 10.04 6.08
N GLY A 467 38.80 10.98 5.43
CA GLY A 467 39.41 12.02 4.61
C GLY A 467 39.80 11.54 3.20
N TYR A 468 39.51 10.29 2.85
CA TYR A 468 39.78 9.71 1.54
C TYR A 468 38.47 9.39 0.80
N PRO A 469 38.13 10.15 -0.26
CA PRO A 469 37.01 9.82 -1.15
C PRO A 469 37.23 8.47 -1.85
N LEU A 470 36.19 7.64 -1.92
CA LEU A 470 36.23 6.42 -2.75
C LEU A 470 36.18 6.81 -4.23
N SER A 471 37.10 6.27 -5.02
CA SER A 471 37.19 6.50 -6.46
C SER A 471 36.70 5.29 -7.27
N ALA A 472 36.86 4.08 -6.73
CA ALA A 472 36.46 2.84 -7.38
C ALA A 472 36.09 1.74 -6.35
N GLY A 473 35.51 0.65 -6.86
CA GLY A 473 35.25 -0.55 -6.08
C GLY A 473 33.83 -1.06 -6.25
N THR A 474 33.70 -2.39 -6.23
CA THR A 474 32.41 -3.07 -6.22
C THR A 474 32.36 -4.03 -5.03
N MET A 475 31.29 -3.98 -4.26
CA MET A 475 31.07 -4.85 -3.09
C MET A 475 29.95 -5.86 -3.35
N ALA A 476 30.16 -7.07 -2.85
CA ALA A 476 29.12 -8.04 -2.57
C ALA A 476 29.08 -8.32 -1.06
N PHE A 477 27.87 -8.52 -0.55
CA PHE A 477 27.60 -8.82 0.85
C PHE A 477 26.58 -9.94 0.93
N ALA A 478 26.86 -10.94 1.75
CA ALA A 478 25.89 -11.99 2.07
C ALA A 478 25.82 -12.16 3.59
N SER A 479 24.61 -12.29 4.12
CA SER A 479 24.36 -12.43 5.55
C SER A 479 23.27 -13.45 5.81
N GLU A 480 23.58 -14.44 6.65
CA GLU A 480 22.62 -15.38 7.22
C GLU A 480 22.45 -15.05 8.70
N ASN A 481 21.26 -14.59 9.08
CA ASN A 481 20.93 -14.19 10.45
C ASN A 481 19.90 -15.15 11.02
N LYS A 482 20.22 -15.73 12.17
CA LYS A 482 19.26 -16.47 13.00
C LYS A 482 19.08 -15.71 14.29
N ILE A 483 17.83 -15.34 14.59
CA ILE A 483 17.49 -14.58 15.77
C ILE A 483 16.49 -15.40 16.57
N ASN A 484 16.79 -15.64 17.84
CA ASN A 484 15.91 -16.34 18.77
C ASN A 484 15.82 -15.56 20.08
N ASN A 485 14.63 -15.07 20.42
CA ASN A 485 14.42 -14.19 21.56
C ASN A 485 15.44 -13.02 21.62
N PHE A 486 15.61 -12.33 20.50
CA PHE A 486 16.55 -11.23 20.30
C PHE A 486 18.05 -11.59 20.39
N GLU A 487 18.41 -12.85 20.61
CA GLU A 487 19.78 -13.33 20.46
C GLU A 487 20.07 -13.58 18.99
N ILE A 488 21.02 -12.82 18.42
CA ILE A 488 21.45 -12.95 17.03
C ILE A 488 22.67 -13.87 16.93
N ASP A 489 22.62 -14.84 16.01
CA ASP A 489 23.78 -15.54 15.46
C ASP A 489 23.82 -15.27 13.95
N SER A 490 24.76 -14.43 13.53
CA SER A 490 24.85 -13.89 12.19
C SER A 490 26.20 -14.20 11.56
N LYS A 491 26.15 -14.76 10.35
CA LYS A 491 27.31 -15.03 9.50
C LYS A 491 27.30 -14.05 8.34
N ASN A 492 28.29 -13.17 8.31
CA ASN A 492 28.39 -12.13 7.29
C ASN A 492 29.67 -12.33 6.49
N THR A 493 29.54 -12.34 5.17
CA THR A 493 30.67 -12.40 4.23
C THR A 493 30.66 -11.12 3.40
N ILE A 494 31.82 -10.47 3.34
CA ILE A 494 32.05 -9.28 2.54
C ILE A 494 33.13 -9.60 1.51
N ASP A 495 32.80 -9.35 0.24
CA ASP A 495 33.74 -9.40 -0.87
C ASP A 495 33.81 -8.01 -1.52
N ILE A 496 35.01 -7.45 -1.62
CA ILE A 496 35.24 -6.17 -2.28
C ILE A 496 36.25 -6.39 -3.39
N TYR A 497 35.95 -5.86 -4.57
CA TYR A 497 36.80 -5.98 -5.76
C TYR A 497 37.23 -4.60 -6.23
N ASN A 498 38.52 -4.46 -6.52
CA ASN A 498 39.08 -3.28 -7.17
C ASN A 498 38.72 -1.95 -6.48
N ILE A 499 38.69 -1.96 -5.15
CA ILE A 499 38.47 -0.74 -4.36
C ILE A 499 39.66 0.19 -4.52
N ASP A 500 39.39 1.49 -4.65
CA ASP A 500 40.43 2.49 -4.66
C ASP A 500 39.93 3.80 -4.05
N VAL A 501 40.87 4.63 -3.61
CA VAL A 501 40.60 5.94 -3.00
C VAL A 501 41.39 7.04 -3.72
N ALA A 502 40.80 8.23 -3.76
CA ALA A 502 41.50 9.43 -4.20
C ALA A 502 42.60 9.85 -3.20
N ASP A 503 43.30 10.94 -3.50
CA ASP A 503 44.20 11.57 -2.52
C ASP A 503 43.43 12.02 -1.27
N LYS A 504 44.14 12.02 -0.13
CA LYS A 504 43.58 12.56 1.11
C LYS A 504 43.25 14.03 0.87
N ASP A 505 42.03 14.42 1.23
CA ASP A 505 41.70 15.84 1.29
C ASP A 505 42.50 16.50 2.43
N PRO A 506 43.38 17.48 2.12
CA PRO A 506 44.19 18.14 3.14
C PRO A 506 43.37 19.00 4.10
N ASN A 507 42.14 19.37 3.73
CA ASN A 507 41.24 20.18 4.55
C ASN A 507 40.19 19.35 5.27
N ALA A 508 40.18 18.02 5.10
CA ALA A 508 39.25 17.15 5.81
C ALA A 508 39.64 17.04 7.30
N ASP A 509 38.61 17.05 8.14
CA ASP A 509 38.69 16.73 9.57
C ASP A 509 37.97 15.39 9.82
N PRO A 510 38.61 14.25 9.49
CA PRO A 510 37.96 12.95 9.55
C PRO A 510 37.90 12.41 10.98
N GLU A 511 36.80 11.73 11.31
CA GLU A 511 36.63 11.07 12.61
C GLU A 511 37.73 10.01 12.88
N TYR A 512 38.17 9.32 11.83
CA TYR A 512 39.20 8.29 11.91
C TYR A 512 40.38 8.62 10.96
N PRO A 513 41.53 9.10 11.49
CA PRO A 513 42.72 9.36 10.68
C PRO A 513 43.42 8.05 10.30
N VAL A 514 42.94 7.40 9.24
CA VAL A 514 43.46 6.09 8.76
C VAL A 514 44.26 6.27 7.46
N PRO A 515 45.45 5.66 7.30
CA PRO A 515 46.21 5.70 6.05
C PRO A 515 45.60 4.75 5.00
N MET A 516 44.46 5.14 4.41
CA MET A 516 43.63 4.27 3.57
C MET A 516 44.40 3.62 2.41
N LYS A 517 45.25 4.35 1.69
CA LYS A 517 46.04 3.79 0.59
C LYS A 517 46.95 2.63 1.03
N VAL A 518 47.60 2.77 2.19
CA VAL A 518 48.45 1.72 2.76
C VAL A 518 47.60 0.55 3.26
N GLY A 519 46.50 0.84 3.95
CA GLY A 519 45.58 -0.18 4.43
C GLY A 519 45.00 -1.04 3.30
N LEU A 520 44.56 -0.40 2.22
CA LEU A 520 44.05 -1.10 1.02
C LEU A 520 45.14 -1.93 0.34
N TYR A 521 46.37 -1.41 0.21
CA TYR A 521 47.49 -2.16 -0.37
C TYR A 521 47.79 -3.44 0.42
N ILE A 522 47.65 -3.41 1.74
CA ILE A 522 47.85 -4.58 2.61
C ILE A 522 46.66 -5.55 2.52
N LEU A 523 45.43 -5.05 2.46
CA LEU A 523 44.23 -5.89 2.50
C LEU A 523 43.91 -6.56 1.16
N LYS A 524 44.32 -5.97 0.04
CA LYS A 524 44.11 -6.52 -1.30
C LYS A 524 44.99 -7.74 -1.52
N ASP A 525 44.42 -8.77 -2.14
CA ASP A 525 45.19 -9.89 -2.68
C ASP A 525 45.76 -9.58 -4.07
N LYS A 526 46.35 -10.59 -4.70
CA LYS A 526 46.98 -10.49 -6.03
C LYS A 526 46.01 -10.16 -7.18
N ASP A 527 44.71 -10.30 -6.95
CA ASP A 527 43.64 -10.07 -7.92
C ASP A 527 42.83 -8.80 -7.55
N ASP A 528 43.39 -7.91 -6.72
CA ASP A 528 42.74 -6.70 -6.18
C ASP A 528 41.45 -6.99 -5.39
N LYS A 529 41.34 -8.18 -4.80
CA LYS A 529 40.20 -8.59 -3.99
C LYS A 529 40.49 -8.45 -2.50
N ILE A 530 39.51 -7.97 -1.75
CA ILE A 530 39.48 -8.02 -0.28
C ILE A 530 38.30 -8.90 0.12
N GLN A 531 38.56 -9.95 0.90
CA GLN A 531 37.53 -10.86 1.36
C GLN A 531 37.66 -11.12 2.85
N PHE A 532 36.56 -11.02 3.58
CA PHE A 532 36.54 -11.34 5.00
C PHE A 532 35.14 -11.70 5.51
N ASP A 533 35.12 -12.53 6.56
CA ASP A 533 33.91 -12.90 7.27
C ASP A 533 33.84 -12.16 8.61
N VAL A 534 32.68 -11.59 8.91
CA VAL A 534 32.40 -10.89 10.17
C VAL A 534 31.32 -11.67 10.93
N PRO A 535 31.71 -12.58 11.84
CA PRO A 535 30.74 -13.23 12.71
C PRO A 535 30.18 -12.22 13.70
N VAL A 536 28.87 -12.17 13.84
CA VAL A 536 28.18 -11.31 14.80
C VAL A 536 27.31 -12.19 15.69
N LYS A 537 27.58 -12.14 17.01
CA LYS A 537 26.80 -12.85 18.04
C LYS A 537 26.51 -11.92 19.21
N GLY A 538 25.30 -11.98 19.75
CA GLY A 538 24.93 -11.24 20.95
C GLY A 538 23.43 -10.93 21.02
N ASN A 539 23.02 -10.18 22.05
CA ASN A 539 21.63 -9.80 22.24
C ASN A 539 21.34 -8.43 21.60
N LEU A 540 20.33 -8.34 20.75
CA LEU A 540 19.93 -7.11 20.06
C LEU A 540 19.34 -6.02 20.98
N LYS A 541 19.00 -6.38 22.22
CA LYS A 541 18.53 -5.44 23.26
C LYS A 541 19.63 -4.95 24.18
N ASP A 542 20.84 -5.50 24.10
CA ASP A 542 21.97 -5.06 24.91
C ASP A 542 22.50 -3.72 24.38
N PRO A 543 22.48 -2.62 25.17
CA PRO A 543 23.01 -1.33 24.73
C PRO A 543 24.52 -1.31 24.48
N GLU A 544 25.29 -2.24 25.05
CA GLU A 544 26.74 -2.34 24.81
C GLU A 544 27.08 -3.05 23.48
N PHE A 545 26.11 -3.75 22.90
CA PHE A 545 26.28 -4.45 21.63
C PHE A 545 26.48 -3.45 20.48
N SER A 546 27.62 -3.53 19.79
CA SER A 546 28.00 -2.61 18.71
C SER A 546 28.56 -3.33 17.49
N TYR A 547 27.81 -3.27 16.39
CA TYR A 547 28.25 -3.79 15.08
C TYR A 547 29.57 -3.16 14.61
N LEU A 548 29.73 -1.84 14.80
CA LEU A 548 30.91 -1.12 14.33
C LEU A 548 32.19 -1.58 15.04
N LYS A 549 32.13 -1.82 16.36
CA LYS A 549 33.27 -2.41 17.11
C LYS A 549 33.65 -3.79 16.58
N ILE A 550 32.66 -4.64 16.27
CA ILE A 550 32.91 -6.01 15.75
C ILE A 550 33.57 -5.96 14.37
N VAL A 551 33.07 -5.11 13.47
CA VAL A 551 33.65 -4.90 12.13
C VAL A 551 35.09 -4.37 12.23
N TRP A 552 35.33 -3.34 13.04
CA TRP A 552 36.67 -2.76 13.23
C TRP A 552 37.67 -3.77 13.80
N ASN A 553 37.26 -4.56 14.79
CA ASN A 553 38.07 -5.65 15.36
C ASN A 553 38.38 -6.75 14.33
N THR A 554 37.53 -6.93 13.33
CA THR A 554 37.77 -7.90 12.26
C THR A 554 38.80 -7.37 11.27
N ILE A 555 38.64 -6.12 10.81
CA ILE A 555 39.59 -5.46 9.90
C ILE A 555 41.00 -5.38 10.50
N THR A 556 41.11 -4.98 11.77
CA THR A 556 42.41 -4.91 12.48
C THR A 556 43.10 -6.27 12.54
N LYS A 557 42.36 -7.36 12.82
CA LYS A 557 42.91 -8.73 12.81
C LYS A 557 43.41 -9.16 11.43
N LEU A 558 42.77 -8.71 10.34
CA LEU A 558 43.23 -9.00 8.98
C LEU A 558 44.56 -8.30 8.69
N LEU A 559 44.70 -7.02 9.06
CA LEU A 559 45.94 -6.26 8.86
C LEU A 559 47.14 -6.90 9.58
N VAL A 560 46.94 -7.39 10.81
CA VAL A 560 48.00 -8.07 11.58
C VAL A 560 48.45 -9.38 10.91
N LYS A 561 47.53 -10.13 10.29
CA LYS A 561 47.85 -11.40 9.61
C LYS A 561 48.69 -11.20 8.34
N VAL A 562 48.55 -10.07 7.64
CA VAL A 562 49.28 -9.81 6.39
C VAL A 562 50.70 -9.29 6.63
N ALA A 563 50.97 -8.67 7.78
CA ALA A 563 52.30 -8.17 8.15
C ALA A 563 53.40 -9.27 8.26
N LEU A 564 53.03 -10.55 8.17
CA LEU A 564 53.93 -11.71 8.19
C LEU A 564 54.12 -12.39 6.82
N SER A 565 53.57 -11.83 5.73
CA SER A 565 53.68 -12.40 4.37
C SER A 565 54.74 -11.65 3.54
N PRO A 566 55.71 -12.33 2.89
CA PRO A 566 56.74 -11.67 2.11
C PRO A 566 56.14 -10.95 0.89
N ILE A 567 56.38 -9.63 0.83
CA ILE A 567 55.96 -8.73 -0.26
C ILE A 567 56.53 -9.25 -1.59
N LYS A 568 55.66 -9.68 -2.51
CA LYS A 568 56.02 -9.95 -3.91
C LYS A 568 55.42 -8.89 -4.80
N ILE A 569 56.26 -7.93 -5.20
CA ILE A 569 55.97 -6.98 -6.28
C ILE A 569 55.97 -7.78 -7.57
N VAL A 570 54.81 -7.94 -8.23
CA VAL A 570 54.73 -8.59 -9.54
C VAL A 570 54.65 -7.51 -10.61
N GLY A 571 55.76 -7.32 -11.32
CA GLY A 571 55.77 -6.68 -12.63
C GLY A 571 55.45 -7.70 -13.72
N ASN A 572 54.51 -7.38 -14.60
CA ASN A 572 54.55 -7.68 -16.05
C ASN A 572 53.24 -7.24 -16.71
N VAL A 573 53.31 -6.17 -17.50
CA VAL A 573 52.30 -5.77 -18.48
C VAL A 573 52.98 -5.86 -19.84
N ALA A 574 52.77 -6.98 -20.55
CA ALA A 574 53.14 -7.11 -21.95
C ALA A 574 52.29 -8.20 -22.62
N ASN A 575 51.68 -7.83 -23.75
CA ASN A 575 50.96 -8.64 -24.74
C ASN A 575 49.50 -9.03 -24.48
N THR A 576 48.59 -8.03 -24.55
CA THR A 576 47.23 -8.22 -25.08
C THR A 576 46.81 -7.01 -25.93
N GLY A 577 45.82 -7.16 -26.83
CA GLY A 577 45.44 -6.13 -27.82
C GLY A 577 44.91 -4.82 -27.20
N ALA A 578 44.44 -4.86 -25.95
CA ALA A 578 44.09 -3.68 -25.15
C ALA A 578 45.28 -2.75 -24.81
N SER A 579 46.52 -3.25 -24.92
CA SER A 579 47.74 -2.48 -24.67
C SER A 579 47.95 -1.36 -25.70
N ALA A 580 47.39 -1.48 -26.90
CA ALA A 580 47.49 -0.46 -27.95
C ALA A 580 46.75 0.85 -27.60
N VAL A 581 45.84 0.82 -26.62
CA VAL A 581 45.07 1.98 -26.14
C VAL A 581 45.40 2.31 -24.67
N GLY A 582 46.46 1.71 -24.10
CA GLY A 582 46.93 1.98 -22.73
C GLY A 582 45.99 1.49 -21.63
N LEU A 583 45.23 0.42 -21.87
CA LEU A 583 44.32 -0.19 -20.88
C LEU A 583 44.97 -1.42 -20.25
N ASN A 584 45.17 -1.40 -18.93
CA ASN A 584 45.63 -2.56 -18.18
C ASN A 584 44.40 -3.34 -17.66
N LEU A 585 44.08 -4.47 -18.30
CA LEU A 585 42.90 -5.30 -18.02
C LEU A 585 43.19 -6.51 -17.11
N GLY A 586 44.37 -6.58 -16.50
CA GLY A 586 44.85 -7.78 -15.82
C GLY A 586 45.33 -8.86 -16.80
N LYS A 587 45.35 -10.13 -16.37
CA LYS A 587 46.09 -11.21 -17.07
C LYS A 587 45.56 -11.65 -18.44
N ASP A 588 44.35 -11.26 -18.89
CA ASP A 588 43.76 -11.62 -20.19
C ASP A 588 42.60 -10.67 -20.57
N ASP A 589 42.36 -10.41 -21.88
CA ASP A 589 41.25 -9.59 -22.45
C ASP A 589 39.87 -10.30 -22.37
N GLU A 590 39.65 -11.08 -21.30
CA GLU A 590 38.58 -12.07 -21.20
C GLU A 590 37.81 -11.95 -19.87
N VAL A 591 36.47 -12.07 -19.90
CA VAL A 591 35.64 -12.22 -18.70
C VAL A 591 35.21 -13.68 -18.59
N VAL A 592 35.92 -14.46 -17.79
CA VAL A 592 35.62 -15.88 -17.57
C VAL A 592 34.33 -16.00 -16.76
N VAL A 593 33.41 -16.85 -17.21
CA VAL A 593 32.12 -17.11 -16.56
C VAL A 593 31.99 -18.59 -16.20
N ASP A 594 31.31 -18.87 -15.11
CA ASP A 594 30.97 -20.25 -14.76
C ASP A 594 29.91 -20.81 -15.73
N ALA A 595 29.99 -22.12 -16.00
CA ALA A 595 29.08 -22.82 -16.90
C ALA A 595 27.62 -22.72 -16.44
N ALA A 596 27.38 -22.78 -15.14
CA ALA A 596 26.07 -22.80 -14.50
C ALA A 596 25.57 -21.42 -14.07
N SER A 597 26.45 -20.41 -14.03
CA SER A 597 26.08 -19.13 -13.47
C SER A 597 25.01 -18.42 -14.32
N THR A 598 23.95 -17.99 -13.65
CA THR A 598 22.84 -17.21 -14.22
C THR A 598 23.06 -15.71 -14.16
N THR A 599 24.09 -15.25 -13.45
CA THR A 599 24.43 -13.84 -13.27
C THR A 599 25.94 -13.63 -13.30
N PHE A 600 26.40 -12.41 -13.53
CA PHE A 600 27.82 -12.10 -13.37
C PHE A 600 28.12 -11.76 -11.92
N THR A 601 29.29 -12.19 -11.45
CA THR A 601 29.86 -11.78 -10.17
C THR A 601 30.26 -10.31 -10.22
N SER A 602 30.50 -9.72 -9.04
CA SER A 602 30.99 -8.34 -8.93
C SER A 602 32.35 -8.15 -9.62
N GLU A 603 33.24 -9.12 -9.51
CA GLU A 603 34.51 -9.15 -10.24
C GLU A 603 34.32 -9.11 -11.77
N GLN A 604 33.43 -9.97 -12.28
CA GLN A 604 33.17 -10.07 -13.72
C GLN A 604 32.55 -8.79 -14.29
N TYR A 605 31.60 -8.18 -13.56
CA TYR A 605 31.05 -6.90 -13.96
C TYR A 605 32.07 -5.78 -13.91
N ASP A 606 32.91 -5.71 -12.87
CA ASP A 606 33.95 -4.69 -12.77
C ASP A 606 34.95 -4.80 -13.93
N LYS A 607 35.42 -6.02 -14.22
CA LYS A 607 36.32 -6.28 -15.35
C LYS A 607 35.69 -5.86 -16.69
N ALA A 608 34.41 -6.20 -16.91
CA ALA A 608 33.70 -5.79 -18.12
C ALA A 608 33.48 -4.27 -18.22
N ARG A 609 33.20 -3.58 -17.10
CA ARG A 609 33.04 -2.12 -17.07
C ARG A 609 34.34 -1.41 -17.38
N LYS A 610 35.47 -1.84 -16.80
CA LYS A 610 36.81 -1.28 -17.10
C LYS A 610 37.12 -1.29 -18.59
N MET A 611 36.74 -2.36 -19.30
CA MET A 611 36.93 -2.47 -20.75
C MET A 611 36.16 -1.37 -21.53
N THR A 612 35.04 -0.88 -21.01
CA THR A 612 34.26 0.19 -21.65
C THR A 612 34.87 1.59 -21.52
N GLU A 613 35.84 1.80 -20.63
CA GLU A 613 36.51 3.11 -20.47
C GLU A 613 37.23 3.57 -21.76
N ALA A 614 37.61 2.62 -22.62
CA ALA A 614 38.14 2.88 -23.96
C ALA A 614 37.22 3.81 -24.77
N LEU A 615 35.91 3.55 -24.70
CA LEU A 615 34.88 4.28 -25.46
C LEU A 615 34.71 5.72 -24.98
N LYS A 616 35.02 5.99 -23.71
CA LYS A 616 35.05 7.36 -23.16
C LYS A 616 36.28 8.11 -23.66
N LYS A 617 37.43 7.44 -23.78
CA LYS A 617 38.70 8.05 -24.21
C LYS A 617 38.73 8.32 -25.71
N ASP A 618 38.14 7.44 -26.53
CA ASP A 618 37.99 7.65 -27.97
C ASP A 618 36.58 7.22 -28.44
N PRO A 619 35.69 8.19 -28.70
CA PRO A 619 34.32 7.92 -29.16
C PRO A 619 34.21 7.20 -30.51
N LYS A 620 35.29 7.12 -31.30
CA LYS A 620 35.32 6.36 -32.57
C LYS A 620 35.47 4.87 -32.36
N LEU A 621 35.83 4.41 -31.16
CA LEU A 621 35.96 2.98 -30.89
C LEU A 621 34.59 2.32 -30.78
N SER A 622 34.55 1.02 -31.08
CA SER A 622 33.42 0.13 -30.78
C SER A 622 33.91 -1.17 -30.16
N LEU A 623 33.13 -1.71 -29.23
CA LEU A 623 33.44 -2.93 -28.49
C LEU A 623 32.44 -4.03 -28.81
N THR A 624 32.94 -5.24 -29.07
CA THR A 624 32.11 -6.44 -29.17
C THR A 624 32.54 -7.47 -28.12
N PHE A 625 31.64 -7.73 -27.15
CA PHE A 625 31.79 -8.82 -26.19
C PHE A 625 31.20 -10.10 -26.80
N THR A 626 32.06 -11.04 -27.18
CA THR A 626 31.63 -12.31 -27.77
C THR A 626 31.74 -13.43 -26.75
N GLN A 627 30.61 -14.06 -26.42
CA GLN A 627 30.54 -15.21 -25.53
C GLN A 627 30.99 -16.49 -26.24
N TYR A 628 31.96 -17.18 -25.65
CA TYR A 628 32.48 -18.48 -26.10
C TYR A 628 32.27 -19.53 -25.02
N TYR A 629 31.74 -20.69 -25.43
CA TYR A 629 31.68 -21.90 -24.61
C TYR A 629 31.55 -23.12 -25.53
N ASN A 630 31.95 -24.30 -25.06
CA ASN A 630 31.79 -25.55 -25.81
C ASN A 630 30.53 -26.27 -25.35
N PRO A 631 29.46 -26.36 -26.16
CA PRO A 631 28.16 -26.86 -25.69
C PRO A 631 28.23 -28.29 -25.11
N LYS A 632 29.08 -29.16 -25.66
CA LYS A 632 29.23 -30.54 -25.19
C LYS A 632 29.99 -30.60 -23.86
N LYS A 633 31.09 -29.85 -23.74
CA LYS A 633 31.90 -29.81 -22.50
C LYS A 633 31.15 -29.12 -21.37
N THR A 634 30.60 -27.94 -21.66
CA THR A 634 29.84 -27.13 -20.71
C THR A 634 28.57 -27.84 -20.22
N ALA A 635 27.89 -28.63 -21.07
CA ALA A 635 26.75 -29.44 -20.61
C ALA A 635 27.14 -30.50 -19.57
N LYS A 636 28.35 -31.07 -19.65
CA LYS A 636 28.85 -32.02 -18.64
C LYS A 636 29.20 -31.32 -17.32
N GLU A 637 29.85 -30.16 -17.39
CA GLU A 637 30.14 -29.33 -16.22
C GLU A 637 28.85 -28.87 -15.54
N TYR A 638 27.86 -28.43 -16.33
CA TYR A 638 26.55 -28.02 -15.84
C TYR A 638 25.77 -29.20 -15.21
N LYS A 639 25.85 -30.40 -15.80
CA LYS A 639 25.31 -31.63 -15.19
C LYS A 639 25.93 -31.90 -13.82
N SER A 640 27.25 -31.82 -13.71
CA SER A 640 27.96 -32.02 -12.43
C SER A 640 27.52 -31.00 -11.38
N HIS A 641 27.41 -29.72 -11.75
CA HIS A 641 26.94 -28.68 -10.85
C HIS A 641 25.49 -28.91 -10.38
N LYS A 642 24.59 -29.35 -11.29
CA LYS A 642 23.20 -29.68 -10.95
C LYS A 642 23.12 -30.85 -9.97
N LEU A 643 23.92 -31.89 -10.17
CA LEU A 643 24.02 -33.03 -9.25
C LEU A 643 24.57 -32.63 -7.87
N LYS A 644 25.63 -31.82 -7.82
CA LYS A 644 26.16 -31.27 -6.55
C LYS A 644 25.12 -30.41 -5.83
N THR A 645 24.36 -29.62 -6.58
CA THR A 645 23.27 -28.80 -6.07
C THR A 645 22.17 -29.65 -5.44
N ASP A 646 21.71 -30.68 -6.14
CA ASP A 646 20.64 -31.54 -5.65
C ASP A 646 21.10 -32.41 -4.46
N PHE A 647 22.34 -32.90 -4.50
CA PHE A 647 23.00 -33.55 -3.36
C PHE A 647 23.08 -32.63 -2.13
N TYR A 648 23.53 -31.38 -2.31
CA TYR A 648 23.63 -30.41 -1.21
C TYR A 648 22.26 -30.13 -0.59
N LYS A 649 21.22 -29.97 -1.43
CA LYS A 649 19.84 -29.78 -0.98
C LYS A 649 19.35 -30.97 -0.15
N GLN A 650 19.60 -32.19 -0.61
CA GLN A 650 19.21 -33.40 0.11
C GLN A 650 19.98 -33.54 1.43
N LYS A 651 21.31 -33.40 1.41
CA LYS A 651 22.19 -33.50 2.59
C LYS A 651 21.82 -32.49 3.68
N ASN A 652 21.42 -31.29 3.30
CA ASN A 652 21.11 -30.19 4.23
C ASN A 652 19.60 -29.97 4.44
N ALA A 653 18.73 -30.86 3.93
CA ALA A 653 17.28 -30.71 3.96
C ALA A 653 16.78 -29.33 3.48
N LYS A 654 17.41 -28.77 2.44
CA LYS A 654 17.09 -27.45 1.86
C LYS A 654 16.29 -27.59 0.57
N THR A 655 15.20 -26.85 0.46
CA THR A 655 14.41 -26.74 -0.78
C THR A 655 14.83 -25.56 -1.64
N ALA A 656 15.42 -24.52 -1.04
CA ALA A 656 15.95 -23.33 -1.71
C ALA A 656 17.36 -23.03 -1.20
N LEU A 657 18.21 -22.53 -2.09
CA LEU A 657 19.60 -22.17 -1.80
C LEU A 657 19.73 -20.67 -1.53
N THR A 658 20.65 -20.35 -0.63
CA THR A 658 21.19 -19.00 -0.44
C THR A 658 22.49 -18.83 -1.23
N GLU A 659 23.01 -17.62 -1.38
CA GLU A 659 24.32 -17.43 -2.06
C GLU A 659 25.48 -18.04 -1.26
N LEU A 660 25.35 -18.13 0.07
CA LEU A 660 26.31 -18.86 0.89
C LEU A 660 26.27 -20.36 0.57
N ASP A 661 25.08 -20.91 0.31
CA ASP A 661 24.92 -22.29 -0.13
C ASP A 661 25.48 -22.49 -1.54
N GLU A 662 25.19 -21.57 -2.47
CA GLU A 662 25.74 -21.61 -3.84
C GLU A 662 27.27 -21.59 -3.80
N ARG A 663 27.86 -20.76 -2.93
CA ARG A 663 29.30 -20.73 -2.71
C ARG A 663 29.83 -22.05 -2.15
N ALA A 664 29.17 -22.62 -1.14
CA ALA A 664 29.55 -23.92 -0.60
C ALA A 664 29.46 -25.05 -1.64
N ILE A 665 28.46 -25.00 -2.54
CA ILE A 665 28.30 -25.95 -3.66
C ILE A 665 29.44 -25.79 -4.67
N LEU A 666 29.84 -24.57 -5.00
CA LEU A 666 30.98 -24.31 -5.90
C LEU A 666 32.31 -24.78 -5.30
N GLU A 667 32.48 -24.65 -3.99
CA GLU A 667 33.67 -25.10 -3.25
C GLU A 667 33.64 -26.60 -2.91
N MET A 668 32.52 -27.30 -3.18
CA MET A 668 32.34 -28.73 -2.90
C MET A 668 33.28 -29.60 -3.74
N LYS A 669 34.11 -30.39 -3.06
CA LYS A 669 35.04 -31.33 -3.68
C LYS A 669 34.29 -32.53 -4.25
N ASP A 670 34.80 -33.08 -5.36
CA ASP A 670 34.22 -34.31 -5.96
C ASP A 670 34.35 -35.53 -5.03
N SER A 671 35.26 -35.46 -4.06
CA SER A 671 35.47 -36.48 -3.02
C SER A 671 34.58 -36.31 -1.78
N GLU A 672 33.57 -35.44 -1.83
CA GLU A 672 32.62 -35.24 -0.72
C GLU A 672 31.91 -36.57 -0.40
N GLU A 673 31.86 -36.91 0.89
CA GLU A 673 31.26 -38.17 1.34
C GLU A 673 29.80 -38.28 0.89
N GLY A 674 29.47 -39.38 0.20
CA GLY A 674 28.12 -39.66 -0.33
C GLY A 674 27.83 -39.09 -1.73
N LEU A 675 28.64 -38.14 -2.23
CA LEU A 675 28.40 -37.50 -3.53
C LEU A 675 28.58 -38.49 -4.71
N ASP A 676 29.58 -39.36 -4.68
CA ASP A 676 29.83 -40.35 -5.75
C ASP A 676 28.67 -41.34 -5.92
N ALA A 677 28.11 -41.82 -4.79
CA ALA A 677 26.94 -42.70 -4.80
C ALA A 677 25.70 -41.97 -5.36
N TYR A 678 25.47 -40.74 -4.92
CA TYR A 678 24.36 -39.91 -5.40
C TYR A 678 24.46 -39.65 -6.91
N VAL A 679 25.65 -39.28 -7.39
CA VAL A 679 25.91 -39.05 -8.81
C VAL A 679 25.60 -40.31 -9.62
N LYS A 680 26.11 -41.49 -9.22
CA LYS A 680 25.85 -42.76 -9.94
C LYS A 680 24.36 -43.09 -10.07
N GLU A 681 23.57 -42.82 -9.03
CA GLU A 681 22.14 -43.09 -9.02
C GLU A 681 21.35 -42.11 -9.90
N HIS A 682 21.71 -40.82 -9.90
CA HIS A 682 20.88 -39.76 -10.48
C HIS A 682 21.36 -39.28 -11.86
N GLU A 683 22.62 -39.55 -12.22
CA GLU A 683 23.21 -38.95 -13.41
C GLU A 683 22.56 -39.39 -14.73
N ALA A 684 21.94 -40.57 -14.78
CA ALA A 684 21.26 -41.09 -15.96
C ALA A 684 19.94 -40.37 -16.25
N SER A 685 19.34 -39.73 -15.24
CA SER A 685 18.09 -38.98 -15.38
C SER A 685 18.25 -37.61 -16.04
N ILE A 686 19.48 -37.11 -16.16
CA ILE A 686 19.76 -35.78 -16.71
C ILE A 686 20.13 -35.88 -18.20
N ASP A 687 19.23 -35.43 -19.07
CA ASP A 687 19.46 -35.38 -20.52
C ASP A 687 20.42 -34.24 -20.92
N LEU A 688 21.56 -34.63 -21.49
CA LEU A 688 22.58 -33.69 -21.98
C LEU A 688 22.11 -32.82 -23.15
N ASN A 689 21.14 -33.26 -23.95
CA ASN A 689 20.61 -32.44 -25.04
C ASN A 689 19.66 -31.35 -24.52
N ALA A 690 18.79 -31.69 -23.56
CA ALA A 690 18.03 -30.69 -22.81
C ALA A 690 18.95 -29.65 -22.15
N LEU A 691 20.03 -30.08 -21.48
CA LEU A 691 20.99 -29.15 -20.86
C LEU A 691 21.68 -28.23 -21.88
N LYS A 692 21.98 -28.69 -23.09
CA LYS A 692 22.54 -27.80 -24.14
C LYS A 692 21.57 -26.70 -24.54
N LYS A 693 20.26 -27.01 -24.58
CA LYS A 693 19.22 -26.01 -24.85
C LYS A 693 19.12 -25.00 -23.71
N GLU A 694 19.08 -25.48 -22.47
CA GLU A 694 19.12 -24.61 -21.27
C GLU A 694 20.36 -23.69 -21.29
N LEU A 695 21.54 -24.21 -21.65
CA LEU A 695 22.77 -23.42 -21.74
C LEU A 695 22.71 -22.35 -22.83
N ALA A 696 22.04 -22.60 -23.96
CA ALA A 696 21.85 -21.60 -25.01
C ALA A 696 20.92 -20.46 -24.55
N GLU A 697 19.83 -20.80 -23.85
CA GLU A 697 18.93 -19.82 -23.23
C GLU A 697 19.66 -19.01 -22.15
N LEU A 698 20.47 -19.67 -21.33
CA LEU A 698 21.34 -19.04 -20.33
C LEU A 698 22.36 -18.09 -20.96
N ALA A 699 22.99 -18.49 -22.07
CA ALA A 699 23.93 -17.66 -22.80
C ALA A 699 23.25 -16.39 -23.34
N ALA A 700 22.05 -16.52 -23.92
CA ALA A 700 21.27 -15.38 -24.40
C ALA A 700 20.89 -14.42 -23.26
N LYS A 701 20.45 -14.97 -22.12
CA LYS A 701 20.13 -14.19 -20.92
C LYS A 701 21.35 -13.40 -20.41
N ARG A 702 22.51 -14.05 -20.29
CA ARG A 702 23.77 -13.40 -19.88
C ARG A 702 24.17 -12.28 -20.84
N ASN A 703 24.03 -12.46 -22.15
CA ASN A 703 24.32 -11.38 -23.11
C ASN A 703 23.43 -10.16 -22.87
N ALA A 704 22.13 -10.38 -22.65
CA ALA A 704 21.17 -9.31 -22.39
C ALA A 704 21.49 -8.56 -21.09
N ASP A 705 21.82 -9.29 -20.03
CA ASP A 705 22.20 -8.72 -18.73
C ASP A 705 23.49 -7.89 -18.83
N LEU A 706 24.54 -8.44 -19.46
CA LEU A 706 25.80 -7.73 -19.62
C LEU A 706 25.62 -6.46 -20.47
N LEU A 707 24.90 -6.56 -21.60
CA LEU A 707 24.60 -5.42 -22.45
C LEU A 707 23.90 -4.30 -21.68
N LYS A 708 22.87 -4.66 -20.90
CA LYS A 708 22.10 -3.71 -20.09
C LYS A 708 22.99 -2.95 -19.10
N VAL A 709 23.92 -3.65 -18.43
CA VAL A 709 24.81 -3.02 -17.44
C VAL A 709 25.88 -2.15 -18.11
N LEU A 710 26.48 -2.62 -19.20
CA LEU A 710 27.52 -1.87 -19.90
C LEU A 710 26.97 -0.62 -20.59
N GLN A 711 25.72 -0.65 -21.06
CA GLN A 711 25.04 0.54 -21.64
C GLN A 711 24.83 1.69 -20.64
N GLN A 712 24.95 1.43 -19.35
CA GLN A 712 24.87 2.46 -18.31
C GLN A 712 26.21 3.18 -18.09
N GLN A 713 27.30 2.71 -18.71
CA GLN A 713 28.63 3.29 -18.52
C GLN A 713 28.82 4.57 -19.37
N PRO A 714 29.56 5.57 -18.87
CA PRO A 714 29.84 6.79 -19.62
C PRO A 714 30.53 6.52 -20.97
N GLY A 715 30.07 7.17 -22.04
CA GLY A 715 30.62 7.01 -23.40
C GLY A 715 30.08 5.80 -24.18
N VAL A 716 29.29 4.94 -23.54
CA VAL A 716 28.66 3.79 -24.20
C VAL A 716 27.34 4.20 -24.86
N THR A 717 27.15 3.78 -26.11
CA THR A 717 25.95 3.99 -26.91
C THR A 717 25.50 2.67 -27.53
N LYS A 718 24.25 2.63 -28.04
CA LYS A 718 23.77 1.46 -28.80
C LYS A 718 24.57 1.19 -30.07
N LYS A 719 25.34 2.16 -30.59
CA LYS A 719 26.11 2.03 -31.83
C LYS A 719 27.51 1.45 -31.59
N ASN A 720 28.14 1.74 -30.46
CA ASN A 720 29.53 1.39 -30.18
C ASN A 720 29.71 0.19 -29.22
N LEU A 721 28.63 -0.50 -28.85
CA LEU A 721 28.69 -1.70 -28.01
C LEU A 721 27.78 -2.81 -28.55
N LYS A 722 28.34 -4.02 -28.67
CA LYS A 722 27.60 -5.26 -28.96
C LYS A 722 27.97 -6.34 -27.93
N VAL A 723 26.98 -7.15 -27.54
CA VAL A 723 27.19 -8.37 -26.75
C VAL A 723 26.51 -9.52 -27.49
N ILE A 724 27.28 -10.51 -27.93
CA ILE A 724 26.82 -11.59 -28.80
C ILE A 724 27.35 -12.95 -28.35
N THR A 725 26.73 -14.03 -28.84
CA THR A 725 27.27 -15.39 -28.71
C THR A 725 28.03 -15.76 -29.99
N ALA A 726 29.17 -16.44 -29.86
CA ALA A 726 29.91 -16.93 -31.01
C ALA A 726 29.05 -17.84 -31.90
N PRO A 727 29.30 -17.89 -33.22
CA PRO A 727 28.62 -18.83 -34.11
C PRO A 727 28.94 -20.28 -33.76
N ALA A 728 28.10 -21.22 -34.19
CA ALA A 728 28.16 -22.64 -33.80
C ALA A 728 29.55 -23.29 -33.96
N GLY A 729 30.29 -22.94 -35.02
CA GLY A 729 31.67 -23.39 -35.24
C GLY A 729 32.65 -22.86 -34.19
N GLY A 730 32.52 -21.58 -33.80
CA GLY A 730 33.33 -20.95 -32.75
C GLY A 730 33.03 -21.51 -31.35
N LEU A 731 31.76 -21.86 -31.07
CA LEU A 731 31.38 -22.53 -29.83
C LEU A 731 31.97 -23.95 -29.75
N SER A 732 31.77 -24.74 -30.80
CA SER A 732 32.20 -26.15 -30.81
C SER A 732 33.74 -26.30 -30.83
N GLY A 733 34.44 -25.32 -31.41
CA GLY A 733 35.90 -25.25 -31.44
C GLY A 733 36.54 -24.71 -30.15
N HIS A 734 35.78 -24.08 -29.25
CA HIS A 734 36.32 -23.52 -28.01
C HIS A 734 36.82 -24.61 -27.08
N ARG A 735 38.04 -24.44 -26.53
CA ARG A 735 38.67 -25.41 -25.61
C ARG A 735 38.77 -24.91 -24.16
N GLY A 736 38.67 -23.60 -23.97
CA GLY A 736 38.77 -22.93 -22.67
C GLY A 736 37.54 -23.11 -21.76
N LYS A 737 37.52 -22.38 -20.65
CA LYS A 737 36.32 -22.20 -19.83
C LYS A 737 35.31 -21.30 -20.56
N PRO A 738 34.01 -21.35 -20.24
CA PRO A 738 33.06 -20.36 -20.73
C PRO A 738 33.53 -18.94 -20.40
N MET A 739 33.41 -18.01 -21.34
CA MET A 739 34.01 -16.68 -21.23
C MET A 739 33.41 -15.69 -22.22
N TYR A 740 33.65 -14.41 -21.99
CA TYR A 740 33.49 -13.35 -22.99
C TYR A 740 34.86 -12.86 -23.43
N LYS A 741 35.09 -12.84 -24.74
CA LYS A 741 36.26 -12.18 -25.34
C LYS A 741 35.84 -10.82 -25.88
N VAL A 742 36.64 -9.80 -25.63
CA VAL A 742 36.37 -8.45 -26.15
C VAL A 742 37.22 -8.18 -27.37
N THR A 743 36.58 -7.67 -28.43
CA THR A 743 37.27 -7.09 -29.59
C THR A 743 37.00 -5.59 -29.65
N VAL A 744 38.02 -4.83 -30.02
CA VAL A 744 37.97 -3.39 -30.19
C VAL A 744 38.13 -3.09 -31.69
N ASP A 745 37.18 -2.38 -32.26
CA ASP A 745 37.20 -1.93 -33.65
C ASP A 745 37.08 -0.40 -33.71
N VAL A 746 37.56 0.23 -34.77
CA VAL A 746 37.34 1.66 -35.04
C VAL A 746 36.15 1.81 -35.98
N GLN A 747 35.19 2.65 -35.63
CA GLN A 747 33.97 2.95 -36.41
C GLN A 747 34.25 3.75 -37.67
#